data_AF-A0A938VIQ4-F1
#
_entry.id   AF-A0A938VIQ4-F1
#
_cell.length_a   1.000
_cell.length_b   1.000
_cell.length_c   1.000
_cell.angle_alpha   90.00
_cell.angle_beta   90.00
_cell.angle_gamma   90.00
#
_symmetry.space_group_name_H-M   'P 1'
#
loop_
_entity.id
_entity.type
_entity.pdbx_description
1 polymer ?
#
loop_
_entity_poly.entity_id
_entity_poly.type
_entity_poly.pdbx_seq_one_letter_code
_entity_poly.pdbx_strand_id
1 'polypeptide(L)'
;MRFPFFSLFSFDPTASRNIQEWRVHVLEGILRGVLVLWVLALISGINNAVKTYRLEATETPNAPAMLALALAVYIGATALIVTATFSRKLSFTIRAWGLLTALYIVGAIGLWFSSMSGDGRVILFAFVILSAVFFDLRYSLPVFLLSLVTMVLIGWLQVQGIVVVPPERQINSMDVGAWVSGTTFFLTLSMAVLISVTYLLRTLGGNLERSQKILQREQRLSQILRTVTSINQFNVRERDADMLLADACKLLVQGQGYSFAWVGLLEPDQVSLKLAAQAGDLISPSRFSLRIDEHNSNGITCAIKAINSRMYFRVEPNGEDDICKGCPRLEQFPHRSGVALPLLRGERKLGVLVVDHTVPSGIFDDEEIQLLLGLSNDLAYALEKLESDRRLEIYAQNQQLLREITNISLEFSDLEMMLDKVTCKLAEKLRADSHYVKLLDFDTIQTRLVAKSSMMRDVFDTLVVLPESRLLSDALLEIGEMLVIENILDTPYISIDIARQFPIRSVLGLPLIANNQKLGTVILGYVHPHEFTEEELDLAQQAAGQIALAVSRANLDLVTHSKAVELERLYAAVQDMASSLLDAPALLHKLAHHMTEAVQASSGYIVSIDKNVEQMEVVAEYWGSDASSAETKSDLGRLFHTSDYGTVLGALQAGEVIVLHDDTPGMSIVEQEQFQEYGIKSMMFVPIMAHGQLLGDIELWDSRKTRIYPKGYPTCKSHSRACRIHY
;
A
#
# COMPACT_ATOMS: atom_id res chain seq x y z
N MET A 1 -16.95 35.85 -63.14
CA MET A 1 -15.73 36.40 -63.78
C MET A 1 -14.72 36.75 -62.69
N ARG A 2 -13.62 36.00 -62.58
CA ARG A 2 -12.51 36.37 -61.68
C ARG A 2 -11.63 37.39 -62.42
N PHE A 3 -11.62 38.64 -61.97
CA PHE A 3 -10.67 39.62 -62.49
C PHE A 3 -9.24 39.18 -62.12
N PRO A 4 -8.32 39.02 -63.09
CA PRO A 4 -6.96 38.50 -62.85
C PRO A 4 -6.05 39.45 -62.05
N PHE A 5 -6.55 40.64 -61.66
CA PHE A 5 -5.79 41.60 -60.87
C PHE A 5 -5.61 41.16 -59.40
N PHE A 6 -6.56 40.41 -58.83
CA PHE A 6 -6.51 40.00 -57.42
C PHE A 6 -5.61 38.78 -57.14
N SER A 7 -5.21 38.02 -58.16
CA SER A 7 -4.32 36.85 -57.99
C SER A 7 -2.84 37.21 -57.81
N LEU A 8 -2.44 38.46 -58.09
CA LEU A 8 -1.09 38.98 -57.76
C LEU A 8 -0.91 39.31 -56.26
N PHE A 9 -1.98 39.19 -55.46
CA PHE A 9 -2.02 39.55 -54.05
C PHE A 9 -2.30 38.34 -53.12
N SER A 10 -1.93 37.12 -53.53
CA SER A 10 -2.02 35.95 -52.66
C SER A 10 -0.89 35.96 -51.62
N PHE A 11 -1.09 36.68 -50.53
CA PHE A 11 -0.23 36.64 -49.34
C PHE A 11 -1.01 36.05 -48.17
N ASP A 12 -0.38 35.12 -47.45
CA ASP A 12 -0.94 34.45 -46.28
C ASP A 12 -1.01 35.42 -45.09
N PRO A 13 -2.21 35.88 -44.66
CA PRO A 13 -2.35 36.85 -43.59
C PRO A 13 -2.09 36.26 -42.20
N THR A 14 -1.98 34.94 -42.07
CA THR A 14 -1.92 34.25 -40.78
C THR A 14 -0.51 34.20 -40.17
N ALA A 15 0.50 34.67 -40.91
CA ALA A 15 1.91 34.57 -40.56
C ALA A 15 2.44 35.71 -39.67
N SER A 16 1.79 36.88 -39.60
CA SER A 16 2.32 38.01 -38.83
C SER A 16 2.10 37.82 -37.33
N ARG A 17 3.19 37.66 -36.57
CA ARG A 17 3.20 37.51 -35.11
C ARG A 17 3.15 38.85 -34.39
N ASN A 18 3.45 39.96 -35.07
CA ASN A 18 3.60 41.29 -34.45
C ASN A 18 3.02 42.42 -35.34
N ILE A 19 2.55 43.50 -34.71
CA ILE A 19 1.98 44.69 -35.38
C ILE A 19 2.99 45.35 -36.35
N GLN A 20 4.28 45.20 -36.10
CA GLN A 20 5.34 45.68 -36.98
C GLN A 20 5.40 44.89 -38.29
N GLU A 21 5.27 43.56 -38.23
CA GLU A 21 5.21 42.71 -39.43
C GLU A 21 3.94 43.00 -40.23
N TRP A 22 2.81 43.20 -39.52
CA TRP A 22 1.56 43.64 -40.13
C TRP A 22 1.74 44.96 -40.90
N ARG A 23 2.34 45.99 -40.27
CA ARG A 23 2.62 47.29 -40.91
C ARG A 23 3.49 47.15 -42.17
N VAL A 24 4.52 46.29 -42.13
CA VAL A 24 5.38 46.00 -43.27
C VAL A 24 4.57 45.41 -44.43
N HIS A 25 3.74 44.40 -44.17
CA HIS A 25 2.93 43.76 -45.19
C HIS A 25 1.89 44.70 -45.82
N VAL A 26 1.25 45.55 -45.01
CA VAL A 26 0.33 46.59 -45.52
C VAL A 26 1.05 47.56 -46.44
N LEU A 27 2.23 48.05 -46.04
CA LEU A 27 3.03 48.96 -46.86
C LEU A 27 3.45 48.30 -48.18
N GLU A 28 3.87 47.04 -48.16
CA GLU A 28 4.21 46.34 -49.41
C GLU A 28 3.01 46.10 -50.32
N GLY A 29 1.86 45.74 -49.75
CA GLY A 29 0.62 45.58 -50.49
C GLY A 29 0.17 46.89 -51.15
N ILE A 30 0.23 48.00 -50.41
CA ILE A 30 -0.08 49.33 -50.94
C ILE A 30 0.93 49.73 -52.01
N LEU A 31 2.24 49.67 -51.74
CA LEU A 31 3.27 50.10 -52.68
C LEU A 31 3.22 49.32 -53.99
N ARG A 32 2.95 48.01 -53.96
CA ARG A 32 2.81 47.19 -55.18
C ARG A 32 1.47 47.39 -55.88
N GLY A 33 0.38 47.49 -55.12
CA GLY A 33 -0.98 47.61 -55.68
C GLY A 33 -1.30 49.00 -56.24
N VAL A 34 -0.78 50.05 -55.61
CA VAL A 34 -0.94 51.44 -56.04
C VAL A 34 -0.04 51.77 -57.23
N LEU A 35 1.12 51.13 -57.38
CA LEU A 35 2.11 51.50 -58.41
C LEU A 35 1.52 51.54 -59.83
N VAL A 36 0.67 50.57 -60.20
CA VAL A 36 0.10 50.50 -61.56
C VAL A 36 -0.85 51.67 -61.82
N LEU A 37 -1.75 51.96 -60.88
CA LEU A 37 -2.68 53.08 -60.98
C LEU A 37 -1.95 54.42 -60.85
N TRP A 38 -0.86 54.46 -60.07
CA TRP A 38 -0.01 55.64 -59.90
C TRP A 38 0.72 56.03 -61.18
N VAL A 39 1.21 55.06 -61.96
CA VAL A 39 1.82 55.33 -63.28
C VAL A 39 0.80 55.94 -64.24
N LEU A 40 -0.44 55.46 -64.24
CA LEU A 40 -1.53 56.05 -65.03
C LEU A 40 -1.87 57.47 -64.56
N ALA A 41 -1.96 57.67 -63.24
CA ALA A 41 -2.19 59.00 -62.66
C ALA A 41 -1.07 59.98 -63.01
N LEU A 42 0.19 59.51 -63.03
CA LEU A 42 1.35 60.29 -63.41
C LEU A 42 1.32 60.71 -64.88
N ILE A 43 1.08 59.76 -65.80
CA ILE A 43 1.00 60.06 -67.24
C ILE A 43 -0.12 61.07 -67.49
N SER A 44 -1.29 60.87 -66.87
CA SER A 44 -2.41 61.80 -66.98
C SER A 44 -2.08 63.16 -66.37
N GLY A 45 -1.44 63.21 -65.21
CA GLY A 45 -1.09 64.44 -64.51
C GLY A 45 -0.02 65.27 -65.25
N ILE A 46 1.00 64.61 -65.80
CA ILE A 46 2.02 65.25 -66.65
C ILE A 46 1.37 65.78 -67.93
N ASN A 47 0.51 64.99 -68.57
CA ASN A 47 -0.18 65.42 -69.78
C ASN A 47 -1.09 66.63 -69.52
N ASN A 48 -1.83 66.60 -68.40
CA ASN A 48 -2.66 67.73 -67.98
C ASN A 48 -1.80 68.98 -67.71
N ALA A 49 -0.73 68.86 -66.92
CA ALA A 49 0.17 69.97 -66.64
C ALA A 49 0.76 70.57 -67.93
N VAL A 50 1.31 69.75 -68.82
CA VAL A 50 1.87 70.22 -70.10
C VAL A 50 0.81 70.93 -70.95
N LYS A 51 -0.43 70.41 -70.99
CA LYS A 51 -1.55 71.02 -71.73
C LYS A 51 -1.92 72.38 -71.15
N THR A 52 -2.13 72.48 -69.83
CA THR A 52 -2.47 73.73 -69.14
C THR A 52 -1.40 74.80 -69.36
N TYR A 53 -0.13 74.46 -69.15
CA TYR A 53 0.97 75.42 -69.29
C TYR A 53 1.26 75.82 -70.75
N ARG A 54 1.00 74.94 -71.75
CA ARG A 54 1.11 75.32 -73.16
C ARG A 54 0.05 76.33 -73.58
N LEU A 55 -1.17 76.23 -73.04
CA LEU A 55 -2.26 77.16 -73.33
C LEU A 55 -1.99 78.56 -72.74
N GLU A 56 -1.24 78.65 -71.63
CA GLU A 56 -0.97 79.89 -70.90
C GLU A 56 0.43 80.49 -71.13
N ALA A 57 1.27 79.86 -71.96
CA ALA A 57 2.66 80.24 -72.19
C ALA A 57 2.83 81.66 -72.78
N THR A 58 1.77 82.21 -73.36
CA THR A 58 1.74 83.56 -73.95
C THR A 58 1.29 84.64 -72.96
N GLU A 59 0.62 84.29 -71.86
CA GLU A 59 -0.02 85.25 -70.94
C GLU A 59 0.70 85.39 -69.59
N THR A 60 1.53 84.40 -69.20
CA THR A 60 2.22 84.41 -67.91
C THR A 60 3.75 84.31 -68.09
N PRO A 61 4.53 85.34 -67.67
CA PRO A 61 5.98 85.39 -67.91
C PRO A 61 6.77 84.22 -67.30
N ASN A 62 6.23 83.59 -66.25
CA ASN A 62 6.89 82.52 -65.49
C ASN A 62 6.34 81.12 -65.81
N ALA A 63 5.46 80.97 -66.82
CA ALA A 63 4.89 79.67 -67.24
C ALA A 63 5.92 78.54 -67.43
N PRO A 64 7.04 78.72 -68.17
CA PRO A 64 7.99 77.62 -68.40
C PRO A 64 8.72 77.18 -67.14
N ALA A 65 9.03 78.12 -66.23
CA ALA A 65 9.65 77.81 -64.94
C ALA A 65 8.69 77.04 -64.02
N MET A 66 7.40 77.41 -64.01
CA MET A 66 6.38 76.71 -63.24
C MET A 66 6.09 75.30 -63.79
N LEU A 67 6.06 75.13 -65.12
CA LEU A 67 5.94 73.82 -65.75
C LEU A 67 7.14 72.92 -65.40
N ALA A 68 8.36 73.46 -65.50
CA ALA A 68 9.57 72.72 -65.13
C ALA A 68 9.55 72.27 -63.66
N LEU A 69 9.10 73.15 -62.75
CA LEU A 69 8.94 72.83 -61.33
C LEU A 69 7.89 71.73 -61.10
N ALA A 70 6.73 71.82 -61.75
CA ALA A 70 5.67 70.82 -61.63
C ALA A 70 6.15 69.44 -62.16
N LEU A 71 6.82 69.40 -63.32
CA LEU A 71 7.37 68.17 -63.88
C LEU A 71 8.46 67.58 -62.97
N ALA A 72 9.38 68.41 -62.45
CA ALA A 72 10.42 67.95 -61.53
C ALA A 72 9.83 67.32 -60.27
N VAL A 73 8.74 67.89 -59.75
CA VAL A 73 8.03 67.39 -58.58
C VAL A 73 7.34 66.05 -58.86
N TYR A 74 6.61 65.93 -59.97
CA TYR A 74 5.93 64.68 -60.34
C TYR A 74 6.93 63.54 -60.62
N ILE A 75 8.03 63.86 -61.31
CA ILE A 75 9.11 62.90 -61.57
C ILE A 75 9.80 62.50 -60.26
N GLY A 76 10.11 63.47 -59.40
CA GLY A 76 10.76 63.24 -58.10
C GLY A 76 9.89 62.38 -57.17
N ALA A 77 8.60 62.71 -57.04
CA ALA A 77 7.65 61.93 -56.26
C ALA A 77 7.52 60.49 -56.78
N THR A 78 7.52 60.30 -58.11
CA THR A 78 7.47 58.98 -58.74
C THR A 78 8.75 58.19 -58.49
N ALA A 79 9.91 58.81 -58.68
CA ALA A 79 11.20 58.18 -58.37
C ALA A 79 11.21 57.71 -56.91
N LEU A 80 10.74 58.56 -56.01
CA LEU A 80 10.69 58.26 -54.59
C LEU A 80 9.74 57.07 -54.28
N ILE A 81 8.56 57.02 -54.89
CA ILE A 81 7.62 55.89 -54.75
C ILE A 81 8.21 54.61 -55.35
N VAL A 82 8.80 54.65 -56.55
CA VAL A 82 9.45 53.50 -57.19
C VAL A 82 10.61 52.97 -56.34
N THR A 83 11.46 53.87 -55.83
CA THR A 83 12.54 53.52 -54.91
C THR A 83 11.98 52.89 -53.64
N ALA A 84 10.94 53.45 -53.04
CA ALA A 84 10.28 52.86 -51.87
C ALA A 84 9.65 51.49 -52.18
N THR A 85 9.12 51.27 -53.38
CA THR A 85 8.49 50.00 -53.79
C THR A 85 9.50 48.88 -54.01
N PHE A 86 10.61 49.13 -54.72
CA PHE A 86 11.53 48.07 -55.16
C PHE A 86 12.80 47.94 -54.32
N SER A 87 13.12 48.92 -53.47
CA SER A 87 14.35 48.85 -52.67
C SER A 87 14.19 47.92 -51.46
N ARG A 88 14.72 46.71 -51.59
CA ARG A 88 14.75 45.71 -50.51
C ARG A 88 15.66 46.09 -49.33
N LYS A 89 16.56 47.07 -49.51
CA LYS A 89 17.52 47.52 -48.48
C LYS A 89 16.96 48.59 -47.53
N LEU A 90 15.83 49.21 -47.87
CA LEU A 90 15.27 50.30 -47.05
C LEU A 90 14.40 49.72 -45.93
N SER A 91 14.55 50.28 -44.73
CA SER A 91 13.68 49.94 -43.59
C SER A 91 12.25 50.40 -43.86
N PHE A 92 11.28 49.76 -43.19
CA PHE A 92 9.87 50.12 -43.24
C PHE A 92 9.64 51.63 -43.04
N THR A 93 10.25 52.19 -41.99
CA THR A 93 10.10 53.60 -41.63
C THR A 93 10.53 54.53 -42.76
N ILE A 94 11.64 54.24 -43.44
CA ILE A 94 12.13 55.05 -44.56
C ILE A 94 11.20 54.93 -45.77
N ARG A 95 10.74 53.71 -46.09
CA ARG A 95 9.81 53.47 -47.21
C ARG A 95 8.46 54.17 -46.98
N ALA A 96 7.92 54.08 -45.75
CA ALA A 96 6.66 54.70 -45.36
C ALA A 96 6.75 56.24 -45.36
N TRP A 97 7.77 56.81 -44.70
CA TRP A 97 8.01 58.26 -44.75
C TRP A 97 8.28 58.75 -46.17
N GLY A 98 8.95 57.94 -46.98
CA GLY A 98 9.12 58.22 -48.39
C GLY A 98 7.77 58.40 -49.10
N LEU A 99 6.93 57.37 -49.08
CA LEU A 99 5.59 57.44 -49.68
C LEU A 99 4.78 58.64 -49.16
N LEU A 100 4.77 58.87 -47.85
CA LEU A 100 4.07 59.99 -47.24
C LEU A 100 4.62 61.35 -47.68
N THR A 101 5.95 61.48 -47.82
CA THR A 101 6.60 62.71 -48.29
C THR A 101 6.26 62.99 -49.74
N ALA A 102 6.25 61.96 -50.61
CA ALA A 102 5.82 62.11 -52.00
C ALA A 102 4.36 62.58 -52.08
N LEU A 103 3.46 61.97 -51.30
CA LEU A 103 2.05 62.38 -51.25
C LEU A 103 1.88 63.82 -50.74
N TYR A 104 2.59 64.21 -49.68
CA TYR A 104 2.53 65.56 -49.15
C TYR A 104 3.01 66.60 -50.17
N ILE A 105 4.17 66.37 -50.80
CA ILE A 105 4.74 67.30 -51.78
C ILE A 105 3.80 67.44 -52.98
N VAL A 106 3.31 66.33 -53.55
CA VAL A 106 2.37 66.36 -54.69
C VAL A 106 1.06 67.03 -54.28
N GLY A 107 0.53 66.75 -53.09
CA GLY A 107 -0.70 67.34 -52.59
C GLY A 107 -0.60 68.84 -52.35
N ALA A 108 0.46 69.31 -51.67
CA ALA A 108 0.70 70.72 -51.39
C ALA A 108 0.94 71.53 -52.68
N ILE A 109 1.70 70.98 -53.62
CA ILE A 109 1.97 71.61 -54.91
C ILE A 109 0.72 71.62 -55.79
N GLY A 110 -0.06 70.54 -55.78
CA GLY A 110 -1.38 70.50 -56.40
C GLY A 110 -2.27 71.63 -55.85
N LEU A 111 -2.33 71.79 -54.52
CA LEU A 111 -3.12 72.85 -53.88
C LEU A 111 -2.61 74.27 -54.22
N TRP A 112 -1.29 74.44 -54.33
CA TRP A 112 -0.68 75.71 -54.73
C TRP A 112 -1.08 76.14 -56.14
N PHE A 113 -1.09 75.20 -57.09
CA PHE A 113 -1.34 75.49 -58.51
C PHE A 113 -2.81 75.47 -58.91
N SER A 114 -3.62 74.62 -58.28
CA SER A 114 -5.02 74.38 -58.65
C SER A 114 -6.02 74.78 -57.55
N SER A 115 -5.54 75.40 -56.47
CA SER A 115 -6.35 75.87 -55.34
C SER A 115 -7.26 74.76 -54.78
N MET A 116 -8.38 75.15 -54.16
CA MET A 116 -9.39 74.27 -53.59
C MET A 116 -10.25 73.56 -54.64
N SER A 117 -10.05 73.78 -55.94
CA SER A 117 -10.80 73.09 -56.99
C SER A 117 -10.06 71.88 -57.57
N GLY A 118 -8.78 71.68 -57.27
CA GLY A 118 -8.00 70.51 -57.76
C GLY A 118 -7.76 69.38 -56.75
N ASP A 119 -6.99 68.38 -57.19
CA ASP A 119 -6.81 67.09 -56.52
C ASP A 119 -5.93 67.15 -55.25
N GLY A 120 -5.23 68.28 -55.03
CA GLY A 120 -4.29 68.45 -53.93
C GLY A 120 -4.88 68.14 -52.55
N ARG A 121 -6.14 68.54 -52.30
CA ARG A 121 -6.85 68.25 -51.05
C ARG A 121 -7.11 66.76 -50.81
N VAL A 122 -7.40 66.00 -51.87
CA VAL A 122 -7.67 64.56 -51.80
C VAL A 122 -6.37 63.81 -51.50
N ILE A 123 -5.27 64.25 -52.11
CA ILE A 123 -3.94 63.69 -51.88
C ILE A 123 -3.46 64.01 -50.44
N LEU A 124 -3.65 65.24 -49.96
CA LEU A 124 -3.36 65.61 -48.58
C LEU A 124 -4.22 64.86 -47.55
N PHE A 125 -5.49 64.58 -47.88
CA PHE A 125 -6.35 63.74 -47.05
C PHE A 125 -5.83 62.29 -46.96
N ALA A 126 -5.41 61.71 -48.09
CA ALA A 126 -4.81 60.39 -48.08
C ALA A 126 -3.45 60.32 -47.39
N PHE A 127 -2.65 61.39 -47.45
CA PHE A 127 -1.42 61.53 -46.67
C PHE A 127 -1.70 61.38 -45.16
N VAL A 128 -2.77 62.01 -44.66
CA VAL A 128 -3.19 61.86 -43.25
C VAL A 128 -3.64 60.43 -42.96
N ILE A 129 -4.52 59.86 -43.77
CA ILE A 129 -5.03 58.49 -43.54
C ILE A 129 -3.91 57.46 -43.56
N LEU A 130 -3.03 57.50 -44.56
CA LEU A 130 -1.93 56.55 -44.68
C LEU A 130 -0.91 56.72 -43.54
N SER A 131 -0.74 57.94 -43.01
CA SER A 131 0.09 58.14 -41.82
C SER A 131 -0.48 57.45 -40.58
N ALA A 132 -1.81 57.37 -40.45
CA ALA A 132 -2.49 56.67 -39.35
C ALA A 132 -2.46 55.15 -39.51
N VAL A 133 -2.34 54.66 -40.74
CA VAL A 133 -2.16 53.22 -41.02
C VAL A 133 -0.74 52.77 -40.69
N PHE A 134 0.27 53.55 -41.10
CA PHE A 134 1.68 53.17 -40.96
C PHE A 134 2.28 53.51 -39.59
N PHE A 135 1.76 54.52 -38.90
CA PHE A 135 2.31 55.01 -37.65
C PHE A 135 1.24 55.18 -36.59
N ASP A 136 1.68 55.28 -35.34
CA ASP A 136 0.80 55.52 -34.20
C ASP A 136 0.32 56.97 -34.15
N LEU A 137 -0.74 57.21 -33.38
CA LEU A 137 -1.40 58.52 -33.24
C LEU A 137 -0.43 59.68 -32.97
N ARG A 138 0.68 59.42 -32.26
CA ARG A 138 1.73 60.40 -31.96
C ARG A 138 2.42 60.99 -33.20
N TYR A 139 2.56 60.21 -34.27
CA TYR A 139 3.17 60.64 -35.52
C TYR A 139 2.13 61.14 -36.52
N SER A 140 0.92 60.60 -36.50
CA SER A 140 -0.17 61.00 -37.40
C SER A 140 -0.77 62.36 -37.03
N LEU A 141 -0.76 62.75 -35.74
CA LEU A 141 -1.29 64.05 -35.30
C LEU A 141 -0.48 65.25 -35.82
N PRO A 142 0.88 65.27 -35.73
CA PRO A 142 1.68 66.29 -36.40
C PRO A 142 1.48 66.33 -37.92
N VAL A 143 1.32 65.17 -38.56
CA VAL A 143 1.04 65.05 -40.00
C VAL A 143 -0.32 65.68 -40.35
N PHE A 144 -1.34 65.44 -39.54
CA PHE A 144 -2.65 66.08 -39.67
C PHE A 144 -2.56 67.60 -39.50
N LEU A 145 -1.86 68.08 -38.45
CA LEU A 145 -1.65 69.51 -38.22
C LEU A 145 -0.87 70.16 -39.38
N LEU A 146 0.14 69.49 -39.91
CA LEU A 146 0.89 69.95 -41.07
C LEU A 146 -0.03 70.11 -42.29
N SER A 147 -0.87 69.11 -42.57
CA SER A 147 -1.85 69.17 -43.66
C SER A 147 -2.84 70.33 -43.49
N LEU A 148 -3.37 70.50 -42.27
CA LEU A 148 -4.29 71.58 -41.92
C LEU A 148 -3.64 72.96 -42.08
N VAL A 149 -2.44 73.16 -41.52
CA VAL A 149 -1.68 74.41 -41.63
C VAL A 149 -1.38 74.72 -43.10
N THR A 150 -0.98 73.73 -43.89
CA THR A 150 -0.73 73.91 -45.33
C THR A 150 -1.97 74.34 -46.09
N MET A 151 -3.14 73.75 -45.80
CA MET A 151 -4.41 74.17 -46.42
C MET A 151 -4.81 75.60 -46.02
N VAL A 152 -4.70 75.94 -44.74
CA VAL A 152 -5.03 77.27 -44.22
C VAL A 152 -4.08 78.33 -44.77
N LEU A 153 -2.77 78.06 -44.79
CA LEU A 153 -1.75 78.98 -45.27
C LEU A 153 -1.92 79.26 -46.76
N ILE A 154 -2.05 78.21 -47.60
CA ILE A 154 -2.23 78.38 -49.05
C ILE A 154 -3.55 79.11 -49.34
N GLY A 155 -4.63 78.76 -48.64
CA GLY A 155 -5.91 79.46 -48.77
C GLY A 155 -5.80 80.94 -48.37
N TRP A 156 -5.13 81.25 -47.27
CA TRP A 156 -4.90 82.62 -46.81
C TRP A 156 -4.06 83.42 -47.82
N LEU A 157 -2.97 82.86 -48.34
CA LEU A 157 -2.13 83.49 -49.37
C LEU A 157 -2.91 83.79 -50.66
N GLN A 158 -3.86 82.94 -51.03
CA GLN A 158 -4.73 83.16 -52.19
C GLN A 158 -5.76 84.27 -51.94
N VAL A 159 -6.37 84.31 -50.75
CA VAL A 159 -7.30 85.38 -50.36
C VAL A 159 -6.62 86.75 -50.34
N GLN A 160 -5.35 86.82 -49.94
CA GLN A 160 -4.56 88.06 -49.96
C GLN A 160 -4.11 88.48 -51.38
N GLY A 161 -4.38 87.66 -52.40
CA GLY A 161 -3.93 87.93 -53.78
C GLY A 161 -2.41 87.77 -53.98
N ILE A 162 -1.68 87.22 -53.01
CA ILE A 162 -0.24 86.94 -53.12
C ILE A 162 -0.02 85.77 -54.09
N VAL A 163 -0.89 84.75 -54.02
CA VAL A 163 -0.93 83.64 -54.96
C VAL A 163 -2.20 83.78 -55.80
N VAL A 164 -2.05 84.23 -57.05
CA VAL A 164 -3.16 84.34 -57.99
C VAL A 164 -3.19 83.10 -58.88
N VAL A 165 -4.29 82.34 -58.81
CA VAL A 165 -4.55 81.21 -59.69
C VAL A 165 -5.53 81.66 -60.78
N PRO A 166 -5.16 81.62 -62.06
CA PRO A 166 -6.04 82.04 -63.16
C PRO A 166 -7.38 81.30 -63.14
N PRO A 167 -8.52 81.96 -63.47
CA PRO A 167 -9.83 81.32 -63.50
C PRO A 167 -9.87 80.06 -64.37
N GLU A 168 -9.10 80.01 -65.44
CA GLU A 168 -8.98 78.89 -66.38
C GLU A 168 -8.46 77.62 -65.68
N ARG A 169 -7.53 77.77 -64.73
CA ARG A 169 -7.02 76.65 -63.91
C ARG A 169 -7.98 76.24 -62.80
N GLN A 170 -8.91 77.11 -62.41
CA GLN A 170 -9.91 76.80 -61.40
C GLN A 170 -11.07 75.98 -61.98
N ILE A 171 -11.33 76.08 -63.29
CA ILE A 171 -12.39 75.35 -64.01
C ILE A 171 -11.91 73.94 -64.42
N ASN A 172 -11.52 73.12 -63.44
CA ASN A 172 -11.15 71.72 -63.67
C ASN A 172 -12.28 70.87 -64.27
N SER A 173 -13.53 71.30 -64.11
CA SER A 173 -14.72 70.54 -64.53
C SER A 173 -14.91 70.45 -66.05
N MET A 174 -14.24 71.29 -66.85
CA MET A 174 -14.38 71.30 -68.32
C MET A 174 -13.27 70.53 -69.06
N ASP A 175 -12.19 70.12 -68.38
CA ASP A 175 -11.08 69.41 -69.01
C ASP A 175 -11.13 67.89 -68.75
N VAL A 176 -11.18 67.11 -69.84
CA VAL A 176 -11.18 65.64 -69.79
C VAL A 176 -9.91 65.10 -69.10
N GLY A 177 -8.76 65.76 -69.28
CA GLY A 177 -7.50 65.38 -68.66
C GLY A 177 -7.55 65.48 -67.13
N ALA A 178 -8.11 66.58 -66.60
CA ALA A 178 -8.33 66.79 -65.18
C ALA A 178 -9.30 65.76 -64.57
N TRP A 179 -10.39 65.40 -65.26
CA TRP A 179 -11.31 64.34 -64.81
C TRP A 179 -10.64 62.97 -64.73
N VAL A 180 -9.85 62.60 -65.74
CA VAL A 180 -9.13 61.33 -65.76
C VAL A 180 -8.06 61.29 -64.67
N SER A 181 -7.29 62.37 -64.47
CA SER A 181 -6.27 62.42 -63.42
C SER A 181 -6.90 62.35 -62.02
N GLY A 182 -7.91 63.17 -61.74
CA GLY A 182 -8.56 63.22 -60.42
C GLY A 182 -9.26 61.91 -60.07
N THR A 183 -9.94 61.30 -61.03
CA THR A 183 -10.55 59.98 -60.85
C THR A 183 -9.49 58.91 -60.60
N THR A 184 -8.38 58.93 -61.33
CA THR A 184 -7.31 57.94 -61.15
C THR A 184 -6.64 58.10 -59.79
N PHE A 185 -6.33 59.32 -59.34
CA PHE A 185 -5.80 59.57 -57.99
C PHE A 185 -6.78 59.11 -56.92
N PHE A 186 -8.05 59.45 -57.05
CA PHE A 186 -9.09 59.04 -56.11
C PHE A 186 -9.22 57.52 -56.01
N LEU A 187 -9.27 56.80 -57.14
CA LEU A 187 -9.34 55.33 -57.16
C LEU A 187 -8.08 54.69 -56.57
N THR A 188 -6.92 55.27 -56.85
CA THR A 188 -5.63 54.80 -56.32
C THR A 188 -5.60 54.90 -54.79
N LEU A 189 -6.00 56.05 -54.25
CA LEU A 189 -6.04 56.29 -52.81
C LEU A 189 -7.13 55.43 -52.14
N SER A 190 -8.29 55.29 -52.77
CA SER A 190 -9.37 54.42 -52.30
C SER A 190 -8.92 52.95 -52.22
N MET A 191 -8.17 52.47 -53.21
CA MET A 191 -7.59 51.12 -53.20
C MET A 191 -6.57 50.95 -52.06
N ALA A 192 -5.73 51.95 -51.81
CA ALA A 192 -4.75 51.91 -50.72
C ALA A 192 -5.44 51.77 -49.34
N VAL A 193 -6.51 52.54 -49.11
CA VAL A 193 -7.30 52.47 -47.88
C VAL A 193 -8.04 51.13 -47.78
N LEU A 194 -8.66 50.67 -48.86
CA LEU A 194 -9.39 49.40 -48.90
C LEU A 194 -8.49 48.21 -48.55
N ILE A 195 -7.28 48.15 -49.12
CA ILE A 195 -6.28 47.12 -48.83
C ILE A 195 -5.89 47.16 -47.34
N SER A 196 -5.63 48.36 -46.81
CA SER A 196 -5.26 48.57 -45.40
C SER A 196 -6.32 48.05 -44.44
N VAL A 197 -7.59 48.45 -44.64
CA VAL A 197 -8.71 48.11 -43.76
C VAL A 197 -9.03 46.62 -43.84
N THR A 198 -9.04 46.04 -45.05
CA THR A 198 -9.34 44.61 -45.24
C THR A 198 -8.29 43.73 -44.53
N TYR A 199 -7.02 44.13 -44.60
CA TYR A 199 -5.94 43.40 -43.94
C TYR A 199 -6.04 43.51 -42.42
N LEU A 200 -6.34 44.71 -41.88
CA LEU A 200 -6.58 44.90 -40.44
C LEU A 200 -7.68 43.98 -39.90
N LEU A 201 -8.85 43.97 -40.56
CA LEU A 201 -10.00 43.17 -40.12
C LEU A 201 -9.70 41.66 -40.12
N ARG A 202 -8.99 41.16 -41.15
CA ARG A 202 -8.59 39.74 -41.21
C ARG A 202 -7.59 39.36 -40.12
N THR A 203 -6.59 40.20 -39.85
CA THR A 203 -5.61 39.95 -38.80
C THR A 203 -6.26 39.96 -37.41
N LEU A 204 -7.17 40.90 -37.16
CA LEU A 204 -7.94 40.93 -35.91
C LEU A 204 -8.77 39.66 -35.72
N GLY A 205 -9.48 39.20 -36.76
CA GLY A 205 -10.26 37.95 -36.71
C GLY A 205 -9.41 36.72 -36.37
N GLY A 206 -8.27 36.55 -37.04
CA GLY A 206 -7.37 35.42 -36.77
C GLY A 206 -6.73 35.46 -35.37
N ASN A 207 -6.38 36.64 -34.87
CA ASN A 207 -5.83 36.81 -33.52
C ASN A 207 -6.87 36.55 -32.43
N LEU A 208 -8.12 36.98 -32.64
CA LEU A 208 -9.22 36.70 -31.71
C LEU A 208 -9.51 35.20 -31.62
N GLU A 209 -9.55 34.51 -32.76
CA GLU A 209 -9.76 33.05 -32.78
C GLU A 209 -8.64 32.29 -32.06
N ARG A 210 -7.37 32.67 -32.29
CA ARG A 210 -6.22 32.08 -31.57
C ARG A 210 -6.29 32.35 -30.07
N SER A 211 -6.61 33.58 -29.66
CA SER A 211 -6.72 33.95 -28.25
C SER A 211 -7.85 33.20 -27.56
N GLN A 212 -9.00 33.02 -28.22
CA GLN A 212 -10.11 32.22 -27.70
C GLN A 212 -9.71 30.75 -27.53
N LYS A 213 -9.00 30.16 -28.50
CA LYS A 213 -8.49 28.78 -28.39
C LYS A 213 -7.52 28.61 -27.23
N ILE A 214 -6.61 29.57 -27.01
CA ILE A 214 -5.67 29.54 -25.87
C ILE A 214 -6.44 29.64 -24.54
N LEU A 215 -7.42 30.55 -24.43
CA LEU A 215 -8.23 30.69 -23.22
C LEU A 215 -9.06 29.44 -22.91
N GLN A 216 -9.66 28.83 -23.93
CA GLN A 216 -10.40 27.57 -23.76
C GLN A 216 -9.49 26.44 -23.29
N ARG A 217 -8.28 26.35 -23.82
CA ARG A 217 -7.27 25.36 -23.39
C ARG A 217 -6.88 25.57 -21.92
N GLU A 218 -6.56 26.80 -21.53
CA GLU A 218 -6.22 27.17 -20.14
C GLU A 218 -7.35 26.86 -19.15
N GLN A 219 -8.60 27.16 -19.53
CA GLN A 219 -9.77 26.85 -18.70
C GLN A 219 -9.96 25.34 -18.53
N ARG A 220 -9.79 24.56 -19.60
CA ARG A 220 -9.89 23.08 -19.54
C ARG A 220 -8.83 22.49 -18.61
N LEU A 221 -7.57 22.86 -18.75
CA LEU A 221 -6.48 22.37 -17.89
C LEU A 221 -6.70 22.77 -16.43
N SER A 222 -7.09 24.03 -16.18
CA SER A 222 -7.42 24.50 -14.83
C SER A 222 -8.54 23.71 -14.17
N GLN A 223 -9.53 23.25 -14.95
CA GLN A 223 -10.64 22.46 -14.44
C GLN A 223 -10.21 21.02 -14.10
N ILE A 224 -9.42 20.38 -14.97
CA ILE A 224 -8.84 19.05 -14.69
C ILE A 224 -7.97 19.09 -13.43
N LEU A 225 -7.13 20.11 -13.29
CA LEU A 225 -6.30 20.31 -12.10
C LEU A 225 -7.13 20.42 -10.82
N ARG A 226 -8.26 21.15 -10.85
CA ARG A 226 -9.18 21.25 -9.71
C ARG A 226 -9.81 19.91 -9.36
N THR A 227 -10.20 19.12 -10.36
CA THR A 227 -10.74 17.77 -10.16
C THR A 227 -9.70 16.86 -9.51
N VAL A 228 -8.49 16.80 -10.04
CA VAL A 228 -7.37 16.01 -9.47
C VAL A 228 -7.07 16.44 -8.04
N THR A 229 -7.00 17.75 -7.79
CA THR A 229 -6.75 18.28 -6.44
C THR A 229 -7.88 17.92 -5.46
N SER A 230 -9.13 17.95 -5.92
CA SER A 230 -10.30 17.59 -5.10
C SER A 230 -10.28 16.12 -4.73
N ILE A 231 -9.90 15.24 -5.67
CA ILE A 231 -9.71 13.81 -5.40
C ILE A 231 -8.59 13.62 -4.38
N ASN A 232 -7.45 14.29 -4.55
CA ASN A 232 -6.33 14.19 -3.60
C ASN A 232 -6.69 14.63 -2.18
N GLN A 233 -7.54 15.65 -2.02
CA GLN A 233 -8.04 16.05 -0.69
C GLN A 233 -8.97 15.01 -0.06
N PHE A 234 -9.76 14.31 -0.88
CA PHE A 234 -10.62 13.22 -0.43
C PHE A 234 -9.81 11.98 -0.01
N ASN A 235 -8.76 11.64 -0.78
CA ASN A 235 -7.86 10.51 -0.52
C ASN A 235 -7.28 10.50 0.91
N VAL A 236 -7.07 11.67 1.52
CA VAL A 236 -6.47 11.77 2.87
C VAL A 236 -7.41 11.29 3.97
N ARG A 237 -8.73 11.28 3.76
CA ARG A 237 -9.73 11.01 4.80
C ARG A 237 -10.43 9.67 4.65
N GLU A 238 -10.47 9.12 3.45
CA GLU A 238 -11.17 7.88 3.18
C GLU A 238 -10.42 6.68 3.77
N ARG A 239 -11.18 5.72 4.32
CA ARG A 239 -10.63 4.48 4.91
C ARG A 239 -11.01 3.23 4.12
N ASP A 240 -11.88 3.38 3.13
CA ASP A 240 -12.36 2.30 2.29
C ASP A 240 -11.83 2.46 0.85
N ALA A 241 -11.10 1.46 0.38
CA ALA A 241 -10.52 1.45 -0.96
C ALA A 241 -11.60 1.47 -2.06
N ASP A 242 -12.73 0.79 -1.85
CA ASP A 242 -13.80 0.72 -2.85
C ASP A 242 -14.50 2.08 -2.97
N MET A 243 -14.78 2.74 -1.84
CA MET A 243 -15.36 4.09 -1.83
C MET A 243 -14.41 5.12 -2.43
N LEU A 244 -13.12 5.06 -2.08
CA LEU A 244 -12.07 5.92 -2.62
C LEU A 244 -12.04 5.89 -4.16
N LEU A 245 -12.03 4.69 -4.73
CA LEU A 245 -11.98 4.50 -6.17
C LEU A 245 -13.29 4.90 -6.86
N ALA A 246 -14.43 4.59 -6.24
CA ALA A 246 -15.74 5.02 -6.74
C ALA A 246 -15.87 6.54 -6.83
N ASP A 247 -15.45 7.25 -5.77
CA ASP A 247 -15.48 8.70 -5.74
C ASP A 247 -14.46 9.34 -6.69
N ALA A 248 -13.26 8.76 -6.83
CA ALA A 248 -12.30 9.20 -7.83
C ALA A 248 -12.87 9.11 -9.26
N CYS A 249 -13.46 7.96 -9.64
CA CYS A 249 -14.12 7.81 -10.94
C CYS A 249 -15.27 8.82 -11.10
N LYS A 250 -16.10 8.99 -10.08
CA LYS A 250 -17.24 9.90 -10.12
C LYS A 250 -16.81 11.36 -10.30
N LEU A 251 -15.78 11.81 -9.59
CA LEU A 251 -15.25 13.16 -9.71
C LEU A 251 -14.62 13.41 -11.08
N LEU A 252 -13.90 12.43 -11.64
CA LEU A 252 -13.35 12.51 -13.01
C LEU A 252 -14.44 12.74 -14.06
N VAL A 253 -15.59 12.07 -13.94
CA VAL A 253 -16.72 12.23 -14.86
C VAL A 253 -17.52 13.51 -14.58
N GLN A 254 -17.80 13.82 -13.31
CA GLN A 254 -18.58 15.00 -12.93
C GLN A 254 -17.86 16.33 -13.17
N GLY A 255 -16.52 16.32 -13.23
CA GLY A 255 -15.69 17.49 -13.52
C GLY A 255 -15.88 18.10 -14.92
N GLN A 256 -16.87 17.64 -15.70
CA GLN A 256 -17.15 17.96 -17.12
C GLN A 256 -15.98 17.66 -18.07
N GLY A 257 -15.02 16.84 -17.62
CA GLY A 257 -13.85 16.42 -18.39
C GLY A 257 -14.12 15.12 -19.14
N TYR A 258 -14.36 14.01 -18.44
CA TYR A 258 -14.42 12.68 -19.05
C TYR A 258 -15.85 12.15 -19.18
N SER A 259 -16.09 11.33 -20.20
CA SER A 259 -17.39 10.66 -20.39
C SER A 259 -17.50 9.38 -19.58
N PHE A 260 -16.35 8.73 -19.32
CA PHE A 260 -16.27 7.51 -18.54
C PHE A 260 -14.91 7.42 -17.86
N ALA A 261 -14.92 6.87 -16.65
CA ALA A 261 -13.73 6.55 -15.89
C ALA A 261 -13.94 5.21 -15.19
N TRP A 262 -12.93 4.35 -15.17
CA TRP A 262 -12.98 3.10 -14.42
C TRP A 262 -11.60 2.72 -13.89
N VAL A 263 -11.60 1.97 -12.79
CA VAL A 263 -10.41 1.43 -12.14
C VAL A 263 -10.50 -0.08 -12.07
N GLY A 264 -9.46 -0.74 -12.56
CA GLY A 264 -9.24 -2.17 -12.38
C GLY A 264 -8.11 -2.41 -11.37
N LEU A 265 -8.31 -3.32 -10.43
CA LEU A 265 -7.28 -3.76 -9.49
C LEU A 265 -6.80 -5.17 -9.86
N LEU A 266 -5.49 -5.39 -9.69
CA LEU A 266 -4.88 -6.70 -9.83
C LEU A 266 -5.22 -7.57 -8.63
N GLU A 267 -5.63 -8.80 -8.89
CA GLU A 267 -5.80 -9.81 -7.85
C GLU A 267 -4.43 -10.34 -7.36
N PRO A 268 -4.39 -11.06 -6.23
CA PRO A 268 -3.15 -11.59 -5.67
C PRO A 268 -2.34 -12.48 -6.62
N ASP A 269 -3.00 -13.10 -7.61
CA ASP A 269 -2.35 -13.91 -8.65
C ASP A 269 -1.50 -13.09 -9.64
N GLN A 270 -1.56 -11.75 -9.57
CA GLN A 270 -0.87 -10.80 -10.46
C GLN A 270 -1.24 -10.91 -11.95
N VAL A 271 -2.27 -11.71 -12.27
CA VAL A 271 -2.67 -12.02 -13.65
C VAL A 271 -4.14 -11.70 -13.86
N SER A 272 -4.98 -11.66 -12.83
CA SER A 272 -6.40 -11.35 -12.96
C SER A 272 -6.66 -9.89 -12.61
N LEU A 273 -7.39 -9.18 -13.48
CA LEU A 273 -7.87 -7.81 -13.25
C LEU A 273 -9.35 -7.84 -12.89
N LYS A 274 -9.69 -7.25 -11.75
CA LYS A 274 -11.06 -7.09 -11.27
C LYS A 274 -11.47 -5.62 -11.37
N LEU A 275 -12.70 -5.38 -11.86
CA LEU A 275 -13.30 -4.05 -11.82
C LEU A 275 -13.54 -3.65 -10.36
N ALA A 276 -12.87 -2.59 -9.91
CA ALA A 276 -13.05 -2.05 -8.56
C ALA A 276 -14.05 -0.89 -8.54
N ALA A 277 -13.99 0.00 -9.54
CA ALA A 277 -14.88 1.15 -9.63
C ALA A 277 -15.11 1.59 -11.08
N GLN A 278 -16.26 2.24 -11.32
CA GLN A 278 -16.55 2.93 -12.58
C GLN A 278 -17.53 4.09 -12.37
N ALA A 279 -17.49 5.07 -13.27
CA ALA A 279 -18.46 6.15 -13.34
C ALA A 279 -18.69 6.59 -14.80
N GLY A 280 -19.85 7.18 -15.07
CA GLY A 280 -20.27 7.59 -16.41
C GLY A 280 -21.18 6.56 -17.06
N ASP A 281 -20.98 6.33 -18.36
CA ASP A 281 -21.73 5.33 -19.13
C ASP A 281 -21.48 3.91 -18.60
N LEU A 282 -22.37 3.43 -17.72
CA LEU A 282 -22.21 2.15 -17.04
C LEU A 282 -22.11 0.98 -18.02
N ILE A 283 -21.08 0.17 -17.84
CA ILE A 283 -20.94 -1.13 -18.49
C ILE A 283 -21.08 -2.22 -17.41
N SER A 284 -21.68 -3.36 -17.76
CA SER A 284 -21.84 -4.49 -16.83
C SER A 284 -20.50 -4.95 -16.24
N PRO A 285 -20.37 -5.10 -14.90
CA PRO A 285 -19.14 -5.57 -14.25
C PRO A 285 -18.62 -6.92 -14.76
N SER A 286 -19.52 -7.81 -15.18
CA SER A 286 -19.20 -9.12 -15.74
C SER A 286 -18.41 -9.06 -17.07
N ARG A 287 -18.32 -7.89 -17.70
CA ARG A 287 -17.54 -7.67 -18.92
C ARG A 287 -16.10 -7.17 -18.67
N PHE A 288 -15.69 -6.99 -17.41
CA PHE A 288 -14.36 -6.47 -17.03
C PHE A 288 -13.48 -7.44 -16.26
N SER A 289 -13.96 -8.63 -15.87
CA SER A 289 -13.10 -9.68 -15.30
C SER A 289 -12.20 -10.25 -16.40
N LEU A 290 -10.91 -9.91 -16.37
CA LEU A 290 -9.96 -10.21 -17.45
C LEU A 290 -8.69 -10.83 -16.89
N ARG A 291 -8.16 -11.84 -17.58
CA ARG A 291 -6.79 -12.32 -17.37
C ARG A 291 -5.83 -11.48 -18.22
N ILE A 292 -4.68 -11.16 -17.65
CA ILE A 292 -3.58 -10.37 -18.21
C ILE A 292 -2.49 -11.36 -18.64
N ASP A 293 -2.87 -12.35 -19.44
CA ASP A 293 -1.96 -13.26 -20.10
C ASP A 293 -1.45 -12.63 -21.40
N GLU A 294 -0.13 -12.66 -21.62
CA GLU A 294 0.57 -11.98 -22.74
C GLU A 294 0.06 -12.36 -24.14
N HIS A 295 -0.72 -13.44 -24.25
CA HIS A 295 -1.21 -14.02 -25.51
C HIS A 295 -2.71 -13.78 -25.77
N ASN A 296 -3.45 -13.21 -24.83
CA ASN A 296 -4.90 -13.06 -24.97
C ASN A 296 -5.26 -11.63 -25.42
N SER A 297 -5.36 -11.44 -26.74
CA SER A 297 -5.82 -10.22 -27.40
C SER A 297 -7.34 -9.99 -27.30
N ASN A 298 -8.06 -10.77 -26.49
CA ASN A 298 -9.49 -10.63 -26.27
C ASN A 298 -9.75 -9.87 -24.95
N GLY A 299 -9.88 -8.55 -25.03
CA GLY A 299 -10.30 -7.73 -23.89
C GLY A 299 -9.83 -6.27 -23.95
N ILE A 300 -9.44 -5.75 -22.80
CA ILE A 300 -9.01 -4.35 -22.62
C ILE A 300 -7.49 -4.23 -22.75
N THR A 301 -7.00 -4.41 -23.97
CA THR A 301 -5.57 -4.38 -24.32
C THR A 301 -4.85 -3.10 -23.89
N CYS A 302 -5.51 -1.93 -23.89
CA CYS A 302 -4.89 -0.68 -23.44
C CYS A 302 -4.48 -0.74 -21.96
N ALA A 303 -5.30 -1.35 -21.11
CA ALA A 303 -5.01 -1.54 -19.68
C ALA A 303 -3.85 -2.51 -19.48
N ILE A 304 -3.87 -3.65 -20.18
CA ILE A 304 -2.80 -4.66 -20.14
C ILE A 304 -1.46 -4.05 -20.54
N LYS A 305 -1.44 -3.28 -21.64
CA LYS A 305 -0.23 -2.60 -22.11
C LYS A 305 0.26 -1.56 -21.09
N ALA A 306 -0.64 -0.78 -20.50
CA ALA A 306 -0.25 0.21 -19.50
C ALA A 306 0.42 -0.43 -18.29
N ILE A 307 -0.17 -1.51 -17.76
CA ILE A 307 0.35 -2.27 -16.62
C ILE A 307 1.71 -2.93 -16.95
N ASN A 308 1.82 -3.59 -18.11
CA ASN A 308 3.03 -4.35 -18.46
C ASN A 308 4.20 -3.46 -18.88
N SER A 309 3.92 -2.38 -19.62
CA SER A 309 4.96 -1.41 -20.00
C SER A 309 5.32 -0.43 -18.88
N ARG A 310 4.49 -0.37 -17.82
CA ARG A 310 4.62 0.60 -16.72
C ARG A 310 4.57 2.06 -17.17
N MET A 311 3.94 2.30 -18.31
CA MET A 311 3.76 3.60 -18.94
C MET A 311 2.28 3.81 -19.23
N TYR A 312 1.85 5.05 -19.41
CA TYR A 312 0.50 5.30 -19.90
C TYR A 312 0.35 4.79 -21.33
N PHE A 313 -0.87 4.43 -21.71
CA PHE A 313 -1.21 4.04 -23.06
C PHE A 313 -2.39 4.88 -23.56
N ARG A 314 -2.16 5.63 -24.65
CA ARG A 314 -3.18 6.45 -25.30
C ARG A 314 -3.92 5.63 -26.35
N VAL A 315 -5.24 5.70 -26.31
CA VAL A 315 -6.17 5.09 -27.26
C VAL A 315 -6.73 6.18 -28.16
N GLU A 316 -6.50 6.04 -29.46
CA GLU A 316 -7.09 6.91 -30.48
C GLU A 316 -8.11 6.13 -31.31
N PRO A 317 -9.17 6.80 -31.80
CA PRO A 317 -10.21 6.14 -32.57
C PRO A 317 -9.69 5.71 -33.94
N ASN A 318 -9.41 4.42 -34.11
CA ASN A 318 -8.82 3.84 -35.32
C ASN A 318 -9.71 2.81 -36.04
N GLY A 319 -11.00 2.71 -35.68
CA GLY A 319 -11.94 1.80 -36.35
C GLY A 319 -11.51 0.33 -36.28
N GLU A 320 -11.37 -0.33 -37.43
CA GLU A 320 -10.97 -1.75 -37.52
C GLU A 320 -9.54 -2.03 -37.01
N ASP A 321 -8.68 -1.00 -36.94
CA ASP A 321 -7.30 -1.07 -36.43
C ASP A 321 -7.17 -0.61 -34.97
N ASP A 322 -8.28 -0.45 -34.24
CA ASP A 322 -8.24 -0.18 -32.79
C ASP A 322 -7.53 -1.33 -32.06
N ILE A 323 -6.60 -0.98 -31.17
CA ILE A 323 -5.80 -1.95 -30.42
C ILE A 323 -6.61 -2.73 -29.38
N CYS A 324 -7.80 -2.23 -29.05
CA CYS A 324 -8.69 -2.74 -28.02
C CYS A 324 -9.94 -3.40 -28.64
N LYS A 325 -9.75 -4.29 -29.62
CA LYS A 325 -10.85 -4.91 -30.39
C LYS A 325 -11.89 -5.64 -29.52
N GLY A 326 -11.46 -6.23 -28.40
CA GLY A 326 -12.33 -6.92 -27.44
C GLY A 326 -12.86 -6.04 -26.30
N CYS A 327 -12.69 -4.71 -26.37
CA CYS A 327 -13.13 -3.81 -25.31
C CYS A 327 -14.66 -3.57 -25.39
N PRO A 328 -15.43 -3.81 -24.32
CA PRO A 328 -16.87 -3.52 -24.29
C PRO A 328 -17.22 -2.06 -24.64
N ARG A 329 -16.26 -1.16 -24.42
CA ARG A 329 -16.38 0.27 -24.73
C ARG A 329 -16.31 0.56 -26.24
N LEU A 330 -15.57 -0.24 -27.01
CA LEU A 330 -15.46 -0.09 -28.46
C LEU A 330 -16.79 -0.39 -29.15
N GLU A 331 -17.51 -1.42 -28.68
CA GLU A 331 -18.82 -1.81 -29.23
C GLU A 331 -19.84 -0.65 -29.16
N GLN A 332 -19.86 0.06 -28.04
CA GLN A 332 -20.83 1.14 -27.81
C GLN A 332 -20.32 2.50 -28.33
N PHE A 333 -19.01 2.74 -28.30
CA PHE A 333 -18.40 4.02 -28.65
C PHE A 333 -17.19 3.84 -29.60
N PRO A 334 -17.44 3.67 -30.91
CA PRO A 334 -16.40 3.41 -31.92
C PRO A 334 -15.40 4.56 -32.10
N HIS A 335 -15.81 5.78 -31.72
CA HIS A 335 -15.02 7.01 -31.88
C HIS A 335 -14.42 7.52 -30.56
N ARG A 336 -14.35 6.67 -29.53
CA ARG A 336 -13.77 7.05 -28.23
C ARG A 336 -12.28 7.33 -28.34
N SER A 337 -11.82 8.29 -27.55
CA SER A 337 -10.40 8.46 -27.24
C SER A 337 -10.24 8.23 -25.74
N GLY A 338 -9.12 7.65 -25.32
CA GLY A 338 -8.91 7.33 -23.90
C GLY A 338 -7.44 7.25 -23.52
N VAL A 339 -7.18 7.24 -22.22
CA VAL A 339 -5.84 7.01 -21.67
C VAL A 339 -5.96 5.98 -20.56
N ALA A 340 -5.14 4.94 -20.66
CA ALA A 340 -4.92 3.96 -19.62
C ALA A 340 -3.65 4.31 -18.84
N LEU A 341 -3.75 4.38 -17.53
CA LEU A 341 -2.74 4.86 -16.60
C LEU A 341 -2.49 3.75 -15.58
N PRO A 342 -1.25 3.26 -15.41
CA PRO A 342 -1.01 2.19 -14.48
C PRO A 342 -1.00 2.74 -13.04
N LEU A 343 -1.62 2.01 -12.11
CA LEU A 343 -1.54 2.25 -10.67
C LEU A 343 -0.31 1.51 -10.16
N LEU A 344 0.81 2.22 -10.01
CA LEU A 344 2.10 1.64 -9.65
C LEU A 344 2.64 2.20 -8.35
N ARG A 345 3.34 1.36 -7.61
CA ARG A 345 4.04 1.77 -6.40
C ARG A 345 5.40 1.07 -6.30
N GLY A 346 6.46 1.83 -6.61
CA GLY A 346 7.78 1.24 -6.82
C GLY A 346 7.72 0.16 -7.90
N GLU A 347 8.09 -1.07 -7.54
CA GLU A 347 8.02 -2.25 -8.42
C GLU A 347 6.67 -2.96 -8.44
N ARG A 348 5.76 -2.63 -7.52
CA ARG A 348 4.46 -3.30 -7.38
C ARG A 348 3.44 -2.72 -8.36
N LYS A 349 2.76 -3.61 -9.08
CA LYS A 349 1.61 -3.28 -9.94
C LYS A 349 0.34 -3.46 -9.11
N LEU A 350 -0.43 -2.39 -8.92
CA LEU A 350 -1.68 -2.43 -8.16
C LEU A 350 -2.90 -2.54 -9.08
N GLY A 351 -2.82 -1.97 -10.28
CA GLY A 351 -3.96 -1.94 -11.20
C GLY A 351 -3.80 -0.91 -12.30
N VAL A 352 -4.94 -0.38 -12.77
CA VAL A 352 -5.01 0.59 -13.86
C VAL A 352 -6.21 1.52 -13.66
N LEU A 353 -6.01 2.81 -13.92
CA LEU A 353 -7.05 3.80 -14.10
C LEU A 353 -7.19 4.06 -15.60
N VAL A 354 -8.42 4.02 -16.11
CA VAL A 354 -8.70 4.36 -17.51
C VAL A 354 -9.77 5.44 -17.55
N VAL A 355 -9.50 6.46 -18.35
CA VAL A 355 -10.43 7.56 -18.62
C VAL A 355 -10.66 7.67 -20.13
N ASP A 356 -11.90 7.94 -20.54
CA ASP A 356 -12.24 8.15 -21.95
C ASP A 356 -13.21 9.30 -22.19
N HIS A 357 -13.17 9.80 -23.43
CA HIS A 357 -14.18 10.66 -24.02
C HIS A 357 -14.92 9.87 -25.10
N THR A 358 -16.24 10.09 -25.20
CA THR A 358 -17.08 9.49 -26.25
C THR A 358 -17.00 10.24 -27.59
N VAL A 359 -16.39 11.43 -27.61
CA VAL A 359 -16.28 12.29 -28.80
C VAL A 359 -14.82 12.36 -29.26
N PRO A 360 -14.53 12.15 -30.57
CA PRO A 360 -13.16 12.11 -31.10
C PRO A 360 -12.39 13.45 -31.02
N SER A 361 -13.05 14.55 -30.67
CA SER A 361 -12.41 15.85 -30.39
C SER A 361 -11.70 15.92 -29.03
N GLY A 362 -11.88 14.90 -28.16
CA GLY A 362 -11.18 14.77 -26.89
C GLY A 362 -9.73 14.35 -27.09
N ILE A 363 -8.86 15.26 -27.50
CA ILE A 363 -7.42 15.01 -27.56
C ILE A 363 -6.89 15.11 -26.13
N PHE A 364 -6.35 14.01 -25.61
CA PHE A 364 -5.53 14.02 -24.39
C PHE A 364 -4.17 14.61 -24.74
N ASP A 365 -3.94 15.89 -24.42
CA ASP A 365 -2.63 16.50 -24.59
C ASP A 365 -1.64 16.01 -23.51
N ASP A 366 -0.35 16.26 -23.72
CA ASP A 366 0.69 15.76 -22.83
C ASP A 366 0.52 16.32 -21.40
N GLU A 367 0.06 17.55 -21.26
CA GLU A 367 -0.16 18.22 -19.96
C GLU A 367 -1.32 17.57 -19.19
N GLU A 368 -2.44 17.30 -19.85
CA GLU A 368 -3.58 16.56 -19.33
C GLU A 368 -3.17 15.13 -18.90
N ILE A 369 -2.39 14.43 -19.73
CA ILE A 369 -1.89 13.09 -19.40
C ILE A 369 -0.98 13.14 -18.16
N GLN A 370 -0.10 14.15 -18.03
CA GLN A 370 0.76 14.30 -16.85
C GLN A 370 -0.06 14.54 -15.57
N LEU A 371 -1.13 15.35 -15.64
CA LEU A 371 -2.02 15.55 -14.49
C LEU A 371 -2.72 14.24 -14.07
N LEU A 372 -3.21 13.47 -15.04
CA LEU A 372 -3.84 12.18 -14.80
C LEU A 372 -2.87 11.11 -14.30
N LEU A 373 -1.62 11.12 -14.78
CA LEU A 373 -0.54 10.28 -14.25
C LEU A 373 -0.24 10.62 -12.79
N GLY A 374 -0.19 11.92 -12.45
CA GLY A 374 -0.09 12.37 -11.06
C GLY A 374 -1.20 11.78 -10.19
N LEU A 375 -2.45 11.89 -10.64
CA LEU A 375 -3.60 11.29 -9.95
C LEU A 375 -3.47 9.77 -9.81
N SER A 376 -3.06 9.07 -10.88
CA SER A 376 -2.83 7.61 -10.87
C SER A 376 -1.83 7.20 -9.77
N ASN A 377 -0.74 7.96 -9.64
CA ASN A 377 0.27 7.74 -8.59
C ASN A 377 -0.28 8.04 -7.19
N ASP A 378 -1.07 9.11 -7.04
CA ASP A 378 -1.67 9.47 -5.76
C ASP A 378 -2.72 8.43 -5.30
N LEU A 379 -3.52 7.90 -6.24
CA LEU A 379 -4.44 6.79 -5.98
C LEU A 379 -3.68 5.50 -5.62
N ALA A 380 -2.62 5.17 -6.35
CA ALA A 380 -1.78 4.02 -6.04
C ALA A 380 -1.16 4.12 -4.64
N TYR A 381 -0.70 5.31 -4.24
CA TYR A 381 -0.20 5.57 -2.89
C TYR A 381 -1.29 5.40 -1.82
N ALA A 382 -2.48 5.96 -2.04
CA ALA A 382 -3.59 5.83 -1.12
C ALA A 382 -4.03 4.37 -0.93
N LEU A 383 -4.09 3.59 -2.01
CA LEU A 383 -4.41 2.16 -1.96
C LEU A 383 -3.39 1.34 -1.17
N GLU A 384 -2.09 1.53 -1.42
CA GLU A 384 -1.04 0.85 -0.66
C GLU A 384 -1.13 1.21 0.83
N LYS A 385 -1.39 2.48 1.14
CA LYS A 385 -1.54 2.94 2.51
C LYS A 385 -2.74 2.28 3.20
N LEU A 386 -3.91 2.23 2.55
CA LEU A 386 -5.10 1.57 3.10
C LEU A 386 -4.88 0.07 3.33
N GLU A 387 -4.23 -0.61 2.41
CA GLU A 387 -3.85 -2.02 2.56
C GLU A 387 -2.88 -2.21 3.74
N SER A 388 -1.88 -1.33 3.87
CA SER A 388 -0.91 -1.39 4.96
C SER A 388 -1.54 -1.08 6.32
N ASP A 389 -2.43 -0.09 6.39
CA ASP A 389 -3.15 0.28 7.62
C ASP A 389 -4.06 -0.88 8.06
N ARG A 390 -4.75 -1.53 7.12
CA ARG A 390 -5.56 -2.73 7.39
C ARG A 390 -4.71 -3.88 7.92
N ARG A 391 -3.54 -4.13 7.32
CA ARG A 391 -2.60 -5.16 7.79
C ARG A 391 -2.09 -4.86 9.19
N LEU A 392 -1.78 -3.60 9.48
CA LEU A 392 -1.37 -3.16 10.82
C LEU A 392 -2.49 -3.34 11.85
N GLU A 393 -3.74 -3.05 11.49
CA GLU A 393 -4.89 -3.25 12.36
C GLU A 393 -5.10 -4.73 12.69
N ILE A 394 -5.06 -5.62 11.68
CA ILE A 394 -5.14 -7.07 11.88
C ILE A 394 -4.00 -7.54 12.78
N TYR A 395 -2.76 -7.10 12.51
CA TYR A 395 -1.61 -7.45 13.34
C TYR A 395 -1.78 -6.98 14.80
N ALA A 396 -2.26 -5.76 15.01
CA ALA A 396 -2.53 -5.23 16.34
C ALA A 396 -3.62 -6.02 17.08
N GLN A 397 -4.70 -6.41 16.39
CA GLN A 397 -5.73 -7.27 16.95
C GLN A 397 -5.19 -8.65 17.33
N ASN A 398 -4.34 -9.24 16.49
CA ASN A 398 -3.69 -10.53 16.76
C ASN A 398 -2.77 -10.43 17.98
N GLN A 399 -1.96 -9.37 18.07
CA GLN A 399 -1.12 -9.08 19.25
C GLN A 399 -1.96 -8.87 20.52
N GLN A 400 -3.10 -8.20 20.43
CA GLN A 400 -4.01 -8.04 21.58
C GLN A 400 -4.54 -9.38 22.06
N LEU A 401 -4.99 -10.25 21.15
CA LEU A 401 -5.45 -11.59 21.52
C LEU A 401 -4.35 -12.41 22.20
N LEU A 402 -3.14 -12.41 21.64
CA LEU A 402 -2.01 -13.14 22.24
C LEU A 402 -1.70 -12.63 23.65
N ARG A 403 -1.75 -11.31 23.88
CA ARG A 403 -1.59 -10.73 25.22
C ARG A 403 -2.71 -11.15 26.18
N GLU A 404 -3.95 -11.17 25.72
CA GLU A 404 -5.08 -11.65 26.53
C GLU A 404 -4.89 -13.13 26.90
N ILE A 405 -4.47 -13.97 25.95
CA ILE A 405 -4.13 -15.37 26.19
C ILE A 405 -3.01 -15.48 27.25
N THR A 406 -1.93 -14.70 27.11
CA THR A 406 -0.85 -14.68 28.10
C THR A 406 -1.34 -14.25 29.47
N ASN A 407 -2.17 -13.21 29.58
CA ASN A 407 -2.68 -12.73 30.88
C ASN A 407 -3.58 -13.77 31.57
N ILE A 408 -4.49 -14.42 30.82
CA ILE A 408 -5.29 -15.53 31.36
C ILE A 408 -4.38 -16.65 31.85
N SER A 409 -3.31 -16.96 31.11
CA SER A 409 -2.32 -17.95 31.54
C SER A 409 -1.55 -17.56 32.81
N LEU A 410 -1.45 -16.28 33.15
CA LEU A 410 -0.75 -15.80 34.36
C LEU A 410 -1.66 -15.69 35.59
N GLU A 411 -2.95 -15.41 35.40
CA GLU A 411 -3.90 -15.15 36.50
C GLU A 411 -4.50 -16.43 37.10
N PHE A 412 -4.61 -17.51 36.31
CA PHE A 412 -5.28 -18.73 36.73
C PHE A 412 -4.30 -19.72 37.36
N SER A 413 -4.60 -20.15 38.58
CA SER A 413 -3.90 -21.26 39.25
C SER A 413 -4.42 -22.63 38.80
N ASP A 414 -5.66 -22.68 38.31
CA ASP A 414 -6.31 -23.89 37.81
C ASP A 414 -6.08 -24.04 36.30
N LEU A 415 -5.31 -25.05 35.93
CA LEU A 415 -4.92 -25.36 34.56
C LEU A 415 -6.12 -25.67 33.66
N GLU A 416 -7.15 -26.35 34.16
CA GLU A 416 -8.30 -26.74 33.35
C GLU A 416 -9.15 -25.52 33.01
N MET A 417 -9.43 -24.67 34.00
CA MET A 417 -10.18 -23.44 33.81
C MET A 417 -9.45 -22.45 32.90
N MET A 418 -8.12 -22.39 33.01
CA MET A 418 -7.28 -21.58 32.13
C MET A 418 -7.37 -22.05 30.68
N LEU A 419 -7.19 -23.35 30.43
CA LEU A 419 -7.23 -23.91 29.08
C LEU A 419 -8.60 -23.77 28.44
N ASP A 420 -9.68 -23.95 29.19
CA ASP A 420 -11.05 -23.73 28.72
C ASP A 420 -11.26 -22.28 28.25
N LYS A 421 -10.86 -21.29 29.08
CA LYS A 421 -10.98 -19.87 28.72
C LYS A 421 -10.13 -19.47 27.53
N VAL A 422 -8.87 -19.90 27.50
CA VAL A 422 -7.92 -19.53 26.44
C VAL A 422 -8.34 -20.15 25.10
N THR A 423 -8.71 -21.43 25.09
CA THR A 423 -9.12 -22.10 23.87
C THR A 423 -10.48 -21.65 23.37
N CYS A 424 -11.39 -21.26 24.27
CA CYS A 424 -12.64 -20.60 23.90
C CYS A 424 -12.38 -19.27 23.16
N LYS A 425 -11.54 -18.39 23.70
CA LYS A 425 -11.15 -17.13 23.03
C LYS A 425 -10.48 -17.35 21.67
N LEU A 426 -9.61 -18.34 21.58
CA LEU A 426 -8.95 -18.69 20.31
C LEU A 426 -9.98 -19.19 19.29
N ALA A 427 -10.89 -20.06 19.70
CA ALA A 427 -11.97 -20.57 18.86
C ALA A 427 -12.89 -19.44 18.38
N GLU A 428 -13.23 -18.47 19.24
CA GLU A 428 -14.03 -17.30 18.86
C GLU A 428 -13.33 -16.45 17.78
N LYS A 429 -12.03 -16.16 17.94
CA LYS A 429 -11.28 -15.35 16.96
C LYS A 429 -11.15 -16.05 15.61
N LEU A 430 -10.91 -17.36 15.62
CA LEU A 430 -10.79 -18.19 14.42
C LEU A 430 -12.14 -18.68 13.88
N ARG A 431 -13.26 -18.29 14.53
CA ARG A 431 -14.63 -18.69 14.16
C ARG A 431 -14.81 -20.21 14.08
N ALA A 432 -14.14 -20.95 14.96
CA ALA A 432 -14.31 -22.39 15.08
C ALA A 432 -15.62 -22.71 15.82
N ASP A 433 -16.41 -23.65 15.29
CA ASP A 433 -17.67 -24.07 15.89
C ASP A 433 -17.47 -24.91 17.17
N SER A 434 -16.30 -25.51 17.31
CA SER A 434 -15.96 -26.36 18.45
C SER A 434 -14.47 -26.39 18.73
N HIS A 435 -14.14 -26.71 19.98
CA HIS A 435 -12.77 -26.93 20.40
C HIS A 435 -12.68 -27.98 21.51
N TYR A 436 -11.51 -28.61 21.62
CA TYR A 436 -11.12 -29.40 22.79
C TYR A 436 -9.60 -29.45 22.96
N VAL A 437 -9.17 -29.75 24.18
CA VAL A 437 -7.77 -29.84 24.58
C VAL A 437 -7.51 -31.15 25.25
N LYS A 438 -6.45 -31.85 24.82
CA LYS A 438 -5.92 -33.02 25.51
C LYS A 438 -4.48 -32.78 25.95
N LEU A 439 -4.15 -33.06 27.20
CA LEU A 439 -2.78 -33.00 27.72
C LEU A 439 -2.18 -34.40 27.82
N LEU A 440 -0.87 -34.51 27.62
CA LEU A 440 -0.12 -35.74 27.83
C LEU A 440 0.24 -35.90 29.31
N ASP A 441 -0.14 -37.03 29.88
CA ASP A 441 0.32 -37.47 31.19
C ASP A 441 1.69 -38.16 31.03
N PHE A 442 2.70 -37.68 31.74
CA PHE A 442 4.08 -38.17 31.59
C PHE A 442 4.34 -39.50 32.27
N ASP A 443 3.53 -39.88 33.25
CA ASP A 443 3.71 -41.13 34.00
C ASP A 443 3.08 -42.30 33.24
N THR A 444 1.92 -42.07 32.63
CA THR A 444 1.16 -43.10 31.90
C THR A 444 1.38 -43.06 30.38
N ILE A 445 1.95 -41.97 29.85
CA ILE A 445 2.05 -41.69 28.41
C ILE A 445 0.68 -41.75 27.73
N GLN A 446 -0.37 -41.32 28.44
CA GLN A 446 -1.73 -41.26 27.91
C GLN A 446 -2.22 -39.81 27.82
N THR A 447 -3.10 -39.55 26.85
CA THR A 447 -3.70 -38.23 26.69
C THR A 447 -4.99 -38.10 27.50
N ARG A 448 -5.10 -37.07 28.32
CA ARG A 448 -6.27 -36.74 29.13
C ARG A 448 -7.00 -35.53 28.56
N LEU A 449 -8.31 -35.62 28.41
CA LEU A 449 -9.17 -34.49 28.02
C LEU A 449 -9.30 -33.50 29.18
N VAL A 450 -8.95 -32.23 28.96
CA VAL A 450 -8.88 -31.21 30.03
C VAL A 450 -9.76 -29.99 29.80
N ALA A 451 -10.05 -29.65 28.54
CA ALA A 451 -10.94 -28.55 28.19
C ALA A 451 -11.74 -28.93 26.94
N LYS A 452 -13.00 -28.51 26.87
CA LYS A 452 -13.91 -28.87 25.78
C LYS A 452 -15.09 -27.91 25.68
N SER A 453 -15.37 -27.50 24.45
CA SER A 453 -16.63 -26.82 24.10
C SER A 453 -17.86 -27.66 24.46
N SER A 454 -19.02 -27.00 24.56
CA SER A 454 -20.31 -27.66 24.79
C SER A 454 -20.58 -28.77 23.77
N MET A 455 -20.36 -28.49 22.47
CA MET A 455 -20.54 -29.48 21.40
C MET A 455 -19.65 -30.72 21.58
N MET A 456 -18.41 -30.53 22.02
CA MET A 456 -17.48 -31.64 22.23
C MET A 456 -17.76 -32.41 23.52
N ARG A 457 -18.41 -31.80 24.51
CA ARG A 457 -18.80 -32.49 25.75
C ARG A 457 -19.70 -33.69 25.45
N ASP A 458 -20.78 -33.46 24.70
CA ASP A 458 -21.75 -34.50 24.35
C ASP A 458 -21.11 -35.64 23.53
N VAL A 459 -20.18 -35.29 22.63
CA VAL A 459 -19.43 -36.26 21.84
C VAL A 459 -18.55 -37.12 22.75
N PHE A 460 -17.73 -36.52 23.61
CA PHE A 460 -16.81 -37.28 24.47
C PHE A 460 -17.53 -38.10 25.55
N ASP A 461 -18.73 -37.73 25.97
CA ASP A 461 -19.51 -38.49 26.94
C ASP A 461 -20.12 -39.78 26.33
N THR A 462 -20.25 -39.84 25.00
CA THR A 462 -20.79 -40.99 24.26
C THR A 462 -19.77 -41.69 23.34
N LEU A 463 -18.55 -41.16 23.26
CA LEU A 463 -17.49 -41.64 22.37
C LEU A 463 -17.11 -43.08 22.68
N VAL A 464 -17.22 -43.95 21.67
CA VAL A 464 -16.71 -45.33 21.75
C VAL A 464 -15.42 -45.41 20.94
N VAL A 465 -14.32 -45.73 21.62
CA VAL A 465 -13.00 -45.92 21.01
C VAL A 465 -12.66 -47.41 20.99
N LEU A 466 -12.46 -47.98 19.79
CA LEU A 466 -12.00 -49.35 19.67
C LEU A 466 -10.48 -49.42 19.91
N PRO A 467 -9.93 -50.55 20.39
CA PRO A 467 -8.51 -50.66 20.74
C PRO A 467 -7.52 -50.33 19.61
N GLU A 468 -7.93 -50.50 18.35
CA GLU A 468 -7.10 -50.23 17.17
C GLU A 468 -7.41 -48.87 16.50
N SER A 469 -8.35 -48.10 17.04
CA SER A 469 -8.76 -46.82 16.45
C SER A 469 -7.70 -45.75 16.69
N ARG A 470 -7.29 -45.06 15.62
CA ARG A 470 -6.38 -43.91 15.68
C ARG A 470 -7.17 -42.65 16.01
N LEU A 471 -6.74 -41.94 17.04
CA LEU A 471 -7.31 -40.64 17.42
C LEU A 471 -6.50 -39.49 16.81
N LEU A 472 -7.20 -38.42 16.42
CA LEU A 472 -6.56 -37.24 15.84
C LEU A 472 -5.55 -36.59 16.79
N SER A 473 -5.84 -36.56 18.10
CA SER A 473 -4.94 -36.02 19.12
C SER A 473 -3.60 -36.74 19.16
N ASP A 474 -3.63 -38.06 18.97
CA ASP A 474 -2.43 -38.88 19.11
C ASP A 474 -1.57 -38.77 17.85
N ALA A 475 -2.21 -38.77 16.67
CA ALA A 475 -1.53 -38.48 15.41
C ALA A 475 -0.87 -37.09 15.40
N LEU A 476 -1.57 -36.07 15.93
CA LEU A 476 -1.04 -34.72 16.04
C LEU A 476 0.17 -34.64 17.00
N LEU A 477 0.12 -35.35 18.14
CA LEU A 477 1.28 -35.45 19.03
C LEU A 477 2.44 -36.18 18.37
N GLU A 478 2.22 -37.27 17.63
CA GLU A 478 3.27 -38.00 16.93
C GLU A 478 4.02 -37.10 15.93
N ILE A 479 3.26 -36.39 15.09
CA ILE A 479 3.80 -35.51 14.05
C ILE A 479 4.50 -34.29 14.66
N GLY A 480 3.88 -33.63 15.65
CA GLY A 480 4.44 -32.46 16.31
C GLY A 480 4.39 -31.17 15.47
N GLU A 481 3.65 -31.17 14.37
CA GLU A 481 3.39 -30.01 13.52
C GLU A 481 1.89 -29.73 13.47
N MET A 482 1.52 -28.50 13.09
CA MET A 482 0.12 -28.12 12.90
C MET A 482 -0.50 -28.93 11.75
N LEU A 483 -1.72 -29.44 11.96
CA LEU A 483 -2.47 -30.18 10.95
C LEU A 483 -3.68 -29.37 10.48
N VAL A 484 -3.76 -29.14 9.17
CA VAL A 484 -4.91 -28.53 8.50
C VAL A 484 -5.64 -29.63 7.72
N ILE A 485 -6.87 -29.93 8.11
CA ILE A 485 -7.67 -31.02 7.53
C ILE A 485 -8.95 -30.43 6.96
N GLU A 486 -9.09 -30.41 5.62
CA GLU A 486 -10.28 -29.91 4.95
C GLU A 486 -11.50 -30.82 5.16
N ASN A 487 -11.27 -32.14 5.24
CA ASN A 487 -12.31 -33.14 5.43
C ASN A 487 -11.85 -34.25 6.40
N ILE A 488 -12.41 -34.26 7.62
CA ILE A 488 -12.10 -35.24 8.66
C ILE A 488 -12.48 -36.68 8.29
N LEU A 489 -13.38 -36.87 7.33
CA LEU A 489 -13.77 -38.19 6.82
C LEU A 489 -12.83 -38.71 5.71
N ASP A 490 -11.87 -37.91 5.27
CA ASP A 490 -10.94 -38.21 4.19
C ASP A 490 -9.51 -37.82 4.59
N THR A 491 -9.00 -38.48 5.63
CA THR A 491 -7.66 -38.21 6.16
C THR A 491 -7.07 -39.45 6.83
N PRO A 492 -5.74 -39.67 6.78
CA PRO A 492 -5.10 -40.78 7.47
C PRO A 492 -4.88 -40.53 8.97
N TYR A 493 -5.16 -39.32 9.48
CA TYR A 493 -4.82 -38.93 10.85
C TYR A 493 -5.84 -39.36 11.91
N ILE A 494 -7.00 -39.85 11.51
CA ILE A 494 -8.07 -40.32 12.40
C ILE A 494 -8.81 -41.50 11.75
N SER A 495 -9.15 -42.52 12.53
CA SER A 495 -9.93 -43.64 12.00
C SER A 495 -11.35 -43.21 11.66
N ILE A 496 -11.88 -43.72 10.55
CA ILE A 496 -13.17 -43.28 10.00
C ILE A 496 -14.37 -43.54 10.93
N ASP A 497 -14.30 -44.61 11.73
CA ASP A 497 -15.28 -44.97 12.76
C ASP A 497 -15.32 -43.93 13.90
N ILE A 498 -14.18 -43.34 14.24
CA ILE A 498 -14.10 -42.25 15.19
C ILE A 498 -14.54 -40.94 14.53
N ALA A 499 -14.03 -40.62 13.34
CA ALA A 499 -14.34 -39.37 12.65
C ALA A 499 -15.84 -39.15 12.42
N ARG A 500 -16.60 -40.23 12.14
CA ARG A 500 -18.08 -40.18 11.98
C ARG A 500 -18.84 -39.81 13.25
N GLN A 501 -18.24 -39.95 14.43
CA GLN A 501 -18.86 -39.57 15.70
C GLN A 501 -18.71 -38.07 16.00
N PHE A 502 -17.83 -37.36 15.28
CA PHE A 502 -17.64 -35.92 15.44
C PHE A 502 -18.51 -35.14 14.43
N PRO A 503 -19.29 -34.14 14.89
CA PRO A 503 -20.16 -33.33 14.01
C PRO A 503 -19.38 -32.21 13.29
N ILE A 504 -18.19 -32.50 12.77
CA ILE A 504 -17.32 -31.52 12.11
C ILE A 504 -16.85 -32.02 10.75
N ARG A 505 -16.56 -31.09 9.84
CA ARG A 505 -16.04 -31.36 8.50
C ARG A 505 -14.57 -31.01 8.38
N SER A 506 -14.18 -29.81 8.77
CA SER A 506 -12.78 -29.35 8.72
C SER A 506 -12.18 -29.22 10.11
N VAL A 507 -10.87 -29.37 10.23
CA VAL A 507 -10.16 -29.35 11.52
C VAL A 507 -8.83 -28.60 11.40
N LEU A 508 -8.54 -27.79 12.42
CA LEU A 508 -7.22 -27.24 12.68
C LEU A 508 -6.68 -27.84 13.98
N GLY A 509 -5.66 -28.67 13.85
CA GLY A 509 -4.98 -29.32 14.96
C GLY A 509 -3.68 -28.62 15.32
N LEU A 510 -3.52 -28.23 16.59
CA LEU A 510 -2.38 -27.48 17.11
C LEU A 510 -1.64 -28.30 18.18
N PRO A 511 -0.37 -28.67 17.98
CA PRO A 511 0.41 -29.35 18.99
C PRO A 511 0.87 -28.33 20.06
N LEU A 512 0.76 -28.72 21.33
CA LEU A 512 1.30 -27.93 22.45
C LEU A 512 2.70 -28.43 22.76
N ILE A 513 3.71 -27.69 22.28
CA ILE A 513 5.12 -28.03 22.46
C ILE A 513 5.84 -26.84 23.09
N ALA A 514 6.53 -27.08 24.21
CA ALA A 514 7.41 -26.10 24.83
C ALA A 514 8.71 -26.78 25.25
N ASN A 515 9.85 -26.08 25.13
CA ASN A 515 11.17 -26.63 25.47
C ASN A 515 11.46 -28.01 24.83
N ASN A 516 11.02 -28.20 23.58
CA ASN A 516 11.12 -29.46 22.83
C ASN A 516 10.38 -30.65 23.46
N GLN A 517 9.46 -30.40 24.39
CA GLN A 517 8.62 -31.39 25.05
C GLN A 517 7.17 -31.27 24.55
N LYS A 518 6.60 -32.40 24.13
CA LYS A 518 5.19 -32.50 23.72
C LYS A 518 4.32 -32.56 24.96
N LEU A 519 3.47 -31.55 25.16
CA LEU A 519 2.65 -31.37 26.36
C LEU A 519 1.17 -31.74 26.12
N GLY A 520 0.70 -31.67 24.88
CA GLY A 520 -0.70 -31.86 24.57
C GLY A 520 -1.09 -31.37 23.18
N THR A 521 -2.39 -31.21 22.97
CA THR A 521 -2.99 -30.78 21.70
C THR A 521 -4.19 -29.89 21.95
N VAL A 522 -4.40 -28.93 21.05
CA VAL A 522 -5.64 -28.17 20.90
C VAL A 522 -6.21 -28.51 19.54
N ILE A 523 -7.48 -28.86 19.49
CA ILE A 523 -8.20 -29.18 18.25
C ILE A 523 -9.34 -28.19 18.10
N LEU A 524 -9.40 -27.52 16.93
CA LEU A 524 -10.47 -26.62 16.54
C LEU A 524 -11.25 -27.25 15.38
N GLY A 525 -12.56 -27.41 15.53
CA GLY A 525 -13.41 -28.09 14.56
C GLY A 525 -14.46 -27.17 13.95
N TYR A 526 -14.69 -27.32 12.64
CA TYR A 526 -15.64 -26.54 11.83
C TYR A 526 -16.69 -27.47 11.24
N VAL A 527 -17.98 -27.15 11.41
CA VAL A 527 -19.11 -27.96 10.94
C VAL A 527 -19.20 -27.96 9.42
N HIS A 528 -18.86 -26.81 8.81
CA HIS A 528 -18.83 -26.62 7.36
C HIS A 528 -17.38 -26.61 6.85
N PRO A 529 -17.14 -26.87 5.54
CA PRO A 529 -15.83 -26.68 4.94
C PRO A 529 -15.29 -25.28 5.20
N HIS A 530 -14.09 -25.16 5.75
CA HIS A 530 -13.42 -23.89 6.03
C HIS A 530 -12.12 -23.78 5.24
N GLU A 531 -11.96 -22.68 4.51
CA GLU A 531 -10.70 -22.34 3.82
C GLU A 531 -9.84 -21.48 4.76
N PHE A 532 -8.72 -22.05 5.21
CA PHE A 532 -7.82 -21.39 6.15
C PHE A 532 -6.93 -20.37 5.44
N THR A 533 -6.88 -19.15 5.97
CA THR A 533 -5.95 -18.13 5.50
C THR A 533 -4.59 -18.27 6.19
N GLU A 534 -3.49 -17.82 5.56
CA GLU A 534 -2.16 -17.84 6.23
C GLU A 534 -2.16 -17.03 7.53
N GLU A 535 -2.95 -15.96 7.61
CA GLU A 535 -3.10 -15.13 8.80
C GLU A 535 -3.75 -15.89 9.98
N GLU A 536 -4.75 -16.73 9.69
CA GLU A 536 -5.39 -17.60 10.69
C GLU A 536 -4.41 -18.66 11.20
N LEU A 537 -3.63 -19.26 10.29
CA LEU A 537 -2.66 -20.31 10.61
C LEU A 537 -1.50 -19.77 11.48
N ASP A 538 -0.94 -18.61 11.13
CA ASP A 538 0.12 -17.97 11.91
C ASP A 538 -0.37 -17.58 13.31
N LEU A 539 -1.57 -17.00 13.42
CA LEU A 539 -2.18 -16.69 14.71
C LEU A 539 -2.38 -17.94 15.57
N ALA A 540 -2.91 -19.02 14.97
CA ALA A 540 -3.16 -20.27 15.68
C ALA A 540 -1.86 -20.90 16.20
N GLN A 541 -0.79 -20.88 15.39
CA GLN A 541 0.52 -21.37 15.79
C GLN A 541 1.13 -20.56 16.93
N GLN A 542 1.05 -19.22 16.86
CA GLN A 542 1.53 -18.34 17.93
C GLN A 542 0.75 -18.55 19.23
N ALA A 543 -0.57 -18.69 19.14
CA ALA A 543 -1.43 -18.98 20.29
C ALA A 543 -1.10 -20.34 20.91
N ALA A 544 -0.89 -21.38 20.10
CA ALA A 544 -0.48 -22.70 20.56
C ALA A 544 0.84 -22.66 21.33
N GLY A 545 1.82 -21.86 20.88
CA GLY A 545 3.08 -21.64 21.60
C GLY A 545 2.88 -21.00 22.98
N GLN A 546 2.01 -19.99 23.08
CA GLN A 546 1.68 -19.35 24.36
C GLN A 546 0.96 -20.31 25.32
N ILE A 547 0.01 -21.09 24.80
CA ILE A 547 -0.70 -22.13 25.58
C ILE A 547 0.29 -23.19 26.07
N ALA A 548 1.20 -23.66 25.20
CA ALA A 548 2.20 -24.65 25.57
C ALA A 548 3.14 -24.14 26.68
N LEU A 549 3.57 -22.88 26.63
CA LEU A 549 4.37 -22.27 27.68
C LEU A 549 3.61 -22.21 29.02
N ALA A 550 2.32 -21.86 28.99
CA ALA A 550 1.47 -21.82 30.17
C ALA A 550 1.31 -23.21 30.81
N VAL A 551 1.04 -24.23 29.99
CA VAL A 551 0.96 -25.63 30.43
C VAL A 551 2.30 -26.11 31.01
N SER A 552 3.41 -25.79 30.33
CA SER A 552 4.76 -26.15 30.79
C SER A 552 5.05 -25.57 32.18
N ARG A 553 4.72 -24.29 32.38
CA ARG A 553 4.87 -23.63 33.66
C ARG A 553 4.00 -24.26 34.75
N ALA A 554 2.72 -24.49 34.48
CA ALA A 554 1.81 -25.10 35.45
C ALA A 554 2.30 -26.49 35.89
N ASN A 555 2.77 -27.31 34.94
CA ASN A 555 3.36 -28.61 35.25
C ASN A 555 4.63 -28.49 36.11
N LEU A 556 5.48 -27.50 35.83
CA LEU A 556 6.72 -27.27 36.57
C LEU A 556 6.44 -26.78 38.00
N ASP A 557 5.42 -25.93 38.18
CA ASP A 557 4.96 -25.46 39.49
C ASP A 557 4.40 -26.62 40.33
N LEU A 558 3.61 -27.52 39.72
CA LEU A 558 3.11 -28.73 40.39
C LEU A 558 4.23 -29.66 40.86
N VAL A 559 5.22 -29.93 40.00
CA VAL A 559 6.38 -30.78 40.36
C VAL A 559 7.20 -30.12 41.47
N THR A 560 7.39 -28.81 41.41
CA THR A 560 8.15 -28.06 42.44
C THR A 560 7.43 -28.09 43.78
N HIS A 561 6.11 -27.89 43.80
CA HIS A 561 5.31 -27.96 45.01
C HIS A 561 5.32 -29.35 45.64
N SER A 562 5.15 -30.40 44.84
CA SER A 562 5.22 -31.80 45.31
C SER A 562 6.56 -32.12 45.98
N LYS A 563 7.68 -31.73 45.35
CA LYS A 563 9.02 -31.91 45.92
C LYS A 563 9.26 -31.10 47.20
N ALA A 564 8.71 -29.89 47.29
CA ALA A 564 8.82 -29.07 48.49
C ALA A 564 8.14 -29.75 49.70
N VAL A 565 6.93 -30.29 49.50
CA VAL A 565 6.19 -31.04 50.53
C VAL A 565 6.93 -32.30 50.94
N GLU A 566 7.55 -33.02 50.00
CA GLU A 566 8.38 -34.19 50.29
C GLU A 566 9.60 -33.83 51.16
N LEU A 567 10.31 -32.75 50.81
CA LEU A 567 11.45 -32.26 51.59
C LEU A 567 11.05 -31.79 52.99
N GLU A 568 9.93 -31.08 53.13
CA GLU A 568 9.41 -30.66 54.45
C GLU A 568 9.14 -31.86 55.36
N ARG A 569 8.56 -32.94 54.83
CA ARG A 569 8.34 -34.18 55.60
C ARG A 569 9.65 -34.81 56.07
N LEU A 570 10.66 -34.86 55.21
CA LEU A 570 11.98 -35.39 55.57
C LEU A 570 12.67 -34.53 56.64
N TYR A 571 12.63 -33.19 56.51
CA TYR A 571 13.21 -32.28 57.50
C TYR A 571 12.52 -32.37 58.86
N ALA A 572 11.19 -32.45 58.89
CA ALA A 572 10.43 -32.60 60.13
C ALA A 572 10.82 -33.89 60.89
N ALA A 573 10.98 -35.00 60.17
CA ALA A 573 11.43 -36.27 60.76
C ALA A 573 12.83 -36.17 61.36
N VAL A 574 13.79 -35.58 60.62
CA VAL A 574 15.16 -35.40 61.11
C VAL A 574 15.22 -34.48 62.34
N GLN A 575 14.40 -33.43 62.38
CA GLN A 575 14.40 -32.48 63.48
C GLN A 575 13.76 -33.04 64.76
N ASP A 576 12.71 -33.85 64.63
CA ASP A 576 12.16 -34.62 65.76
C ASP A 576 13.21 -35.59 66.33
N MET A 577 13.95 -36.29 65.46
CA MET A 577 15.05 -37.17 65.88
C MET A 577 16.16 -36.41 66.62
N ALA A 578 16.63 -35.27 66.08
CA ALA A 578 17.69 -34.47 66.68
C ALA A 578 17.33 -33.94 68.09
N SER A 579 16.06 -33.65 68.34
CA SER A 579 15.58 -33.15 69.65
C SER A 579 15.69 -34.18 70.79
N SER A 580 15.85 -35.46 70.45
CA SER A 580 15.84 -36.58 71.42
C SER A 580 17.24 -37.14 71.71
N LEU A 581 18.30 -36.52 71.18
CA LEU A 581 19.70 -36.98 71.29
C LEU A 581 20.26 -37.02 72.73
N LEU A 582 19.63 -36.36 73.70
CA LEU A 582 20.09 -36.30 75.10
C LEU A 582 19.54 -37.44 75.98
N ASP A 583 18.61 -38.24 75.48
CA ASP A 583 18.00 -39.38 76.18
C ASP A 583 18.09 -40.63 75.28
N ALA A 584 19.11 -41.45 75.53
CA ALA A 584 19.44 -42.59 74.66
C ALA A 584 18.28 -43.60 74.52
N PRO A 585 17.58 -44.03 75.60
CA PRO A 585 16.37 -44.83 75.47
C PRO A 585 15.26 -44.19 74.63
N ALA A 586 14.98 -42.90 74.83
CA ALA A 586 13.95 -42.20 74.06
C ALA A 586 14.31 -42.06 72.57
N LEU A 587 15.59 -41.84 72.28
CA LEU A 587 16.11 -41.81 70.91
C LEU A 587 15.96 -43.16 70.22
N LEU A 588 16.33 -44.25 70.89
CA LEU A 588 16.25 -45.61 70.33
C LEU A 588 14.80 -46.02 70.08
N HIS A 589 13.87 -45.70 70.98
CA HIS A 589 12.43 -45.93 70.76
C HIS A 589 11.88 -45.13 69.57
N LYS A 590 12.24 -43.84 69.45
CA LYS A 590 11.86 -43.03 68.28
C LYS A 590 12.49 -43.54 66.99
N LEU A 591 13.72 -44.05 67.04
CA LEU A 591 14.38 -44.68 65.89
C LEU A 591 13.62 -45.94 65.46
N ALA A 592 13.26 -46.81 66.39
CA ALA A 592 12.43 -47.99 66.13
C ALA A 592 11.09 -47.59 65.47
N HIS A 593 10.42 -46.56 65.99
CA HIS A 593 9.21 -46.00 65.41
C HIS A 593 9.39 -45.54 63.96
N HIS A 594 10.30 -44.59 63.72
CA HIS A 594 10.49 -43.98 62.40
C HIS A 594 10.96 -44.98 61.35
N MET A 595 11.82 -45.95 61.70
CA MET A 595 12.28 -46.99 60.77
C MET A 595 11.16 -47.95 60.39
N THR A 596 10.32 -48.34 61.35
CA THR A 596 9.17 -49.22 61.11
C THR A 596 8.16 -48.56 60.18
N GLU A 597 7.82 -47.29 60.43
CA GLU A 597 6.92 -46.50 59.58
C GLU A 597 7.50 -46.25 58.19
N ALA A 598 8.78 -45.84 58.10
CA ALA A 598 9.43 -45.56 56.81
C ALA A 598 9.49 -46.78 55.91
N VAL A 599 9.73 -47.95 56.50
CA VAL A 599 9.76 -49.22 55.78
C VAL A 599 8.36 -49.84 55.74
N GLN A 600 7.33 -49.29 56.37
CA GLN A 600 5.98 -49.89 56.46
C GLN A 600 5.99 -51.35 56.96
N ALA A 601 6.88 -51.68 57.90
CA ALA A 601 6.91 -52.98 58.58
C ALA A 601 5.81 -53.06 59.65
N SER A 602 5.50 -54.25 60.19
CA SER A 602 4.49 -54.36 61.26
C SER A 602 5.09 -53.98 62.61
N SER A 603 6.35 -54.32 62.85
CA SER A 603 7.10 -53.91 64.05
C SER A 603 8.60 -53.72 63.74
N GLY A 604 9.29 -52.98 64.61
CA GLY A 604 10.73 -52.76 64.49
C GLY A 604 11.41 -52.66 65.85
N TYR A 605 12.51 -53.39 65.99
CA TYR A 605 13.24 -53.59 67.24
C TYR A 605 14.68 -53.13 67.03
N ILE A 606 15.30 -52.63 68.10
CA ILE A 606 16.73 -52.36 68.16
C ILE A 606 17.30 -53.26 69.24
N VAL A 607 18.26 -54.06 68.85
CA VAL A 607 18.90 -55.04 69.70
C VAL A 607 20.35 -54.60 69.91
N SER A 608 20.80 -54.56 71.16
CA SER A 608 22.18 -54.31 71.53
C SER A 608 22.88 -55.65 71.77
N ILE A 609 24.10 -55.76 71.29
CA ILE A 609 24.93 -56.96 71.47
C ILE A 609 26.07 -56.60 72.41
N ASP A 610 26.33 -57.46 73.40
CA ASP A 610 27.41 -57.25 74.36
C ASP A 610 28.80 -57.36 73.69
N LYS A 611 29.85 -56.86 74.36
CA LYS A 611 31.19 -56.76 73.76
C LYS A 611 31.82 -58.11 73.41
N ASN A 612 31.42 -59.17 74.11
CA ASN A 612 31.92 -60.52 73.85
C ASN A 612 31.04 -61.29 72.85
N VAL A 613 29.94 -60.70 72.39
CA VAL A 613 28.98 -61.30 71.46
C VAL A 613 28.43 -62.62 72.01
N GLU A 614 28.13 -62.64 73.30
CA GLU A 614 27.50 -63.76 74.02
C GLU A 614 26.00 -63.51 74.25
N GLN A 615 25.59 -62.24 74.36
CA GLN A 615 24.22 -61.85 74.68
C GLN A 615 23.71 -60.72 73.78
N MET A 616 22.45 -60.83 73.39
CA MET A 616 21.68 -59.79 72.70
C MET A 616 20.55 -59.31 73.60
N GLU A 617 20.33 -58.00 73.69
CA GLU A 617 19.28 -57.37 74.50
C GLU A 617 18.42 -56.46 73.62
N VAL A 618 17.09 -56.60 73.67
CA VAL A 618 16.19 -55.63 73.01
C VAL A 618 16.23 -54.32 73.79
N VAL A 619 16.84 -53.28 73.22
CA VAL A 619 17.00 -51.96 73.85
C VAL A 619 15.97 -50.95 73.38
N ALA A 620 15.26 -51.23 72.29
CA ALA A 620 14.05 -50.50 71.91
C ALA A 620 13.13 -51.36 71.05
N GLU A 621 11.83 -51.11 71.15
CA GLU A 621 10.79 -51.76 70.36
C GLU A 621 9.74 -50.75 69.94
N TYR A 622 9.11 -50.99 68.80
CA TYR A 622 7.91 -50.29 68.33
C TYR A 622 7.03 -51.25 67.52
N TRP A 623 5.72 -51.14 67.69
CA TRP A 623 4.72 -51.90 66.95
C TRP A 623 3.75 -50.95 66.27
N GLY A 624 3.51 -51.14 64.97
CA GLY A 624 2.52 -50.39 64.22
C GLY A 624 1.09 -50.78 64.63
N SER A 625 0.12 -49.99 64.18
CA SER A 625 -1.31 -50.27 64.43
C SER A 625 -1.80 -51.62 63.88
N ASP A 626 -1.09 -52.13 62.88
CA ASP A 626 -1.43 -53.37 62.17
C ASP A 626 -0.65 -54.59 62.70
N ALA A 627 0.11 -54.43 63.79
CA ALA A 627 0.85 -55.51 64.42
C ALA A 627 -0.12 -56.56 65.00
N SER A 628 0.25 -57.83 64.88
CA SER A 628 -0.55 -58.93 65.42
C SER A 628 -0.53 -58.93 66.95
N SER A 629 -1.51 -59.59 67.59
CA SER A 629 -1.54 -59.74 69.06
C SER A 629 -0.35 -60.51 69.63
N ALA A 630 0.40 -61.24 68.79
CA ALA A 630 1.63 -61.90 69.18
C ALA A 630 2.83 -60.93 69.22
N GLU A 631 2.85 -59.92 68.34
CA GLU A 631 3.88 -58.87 68.30
C GLU A 631 3.73 -57.82 69.39
N THR A 632 2.50 -57.55 69.85
CA THR A 632 2.26 -56.51 70.87
C THR A 632 2.63 -56.94 72.30
N LYS A 633 3.51 -57.94 72.43
CA LYS A 633 4.09 -58.37 73.70
C LYS A 633 5.48 -57.76 73.82
N SER A 634 5.69 -57.01 74.89
CA SER A 634 6.98 -56.34 75.16
C SER A 634 8.09 -57.36 75.36
N ASP A 635 9.12 -57.23 74.54
CA ASP A 635 10.41 -57.90 74.66
C ASP A 635 11.50 -56.94 75.10
N LEU A 636 11.17 -55.67 75.41
CA LEU A 636 12.13 -54.70 75.90
C LEU A 636 12.88 -55.24 77.14
N GLY A 637 14.22 -55.27 77.06
CA GLY A 637 15.10 -55.84 78.09
C GLY A 637 15.20 -57.37 78.07
N ARG A 638 14.58 -58.05 77.11
CA ARG A 638 14.73 -59.50 76.92
C ARG A 638 16.14 -59.82 76.44
N LEU A 639 16.75 -60.80 77.09
CA LEU A 639 18.08 -61.30 76.76
C LEU A 639 17.99 -62.58 75.93
N PHE A 640 18.77 -62.63 74.87
CA PHE A 640 18.95 -63.78 73.99
C PHE A 640 20.42 -64.21 74.00
N HIS A 641 20.68 -65.51 73.89
CA HIS A 641 22.04 -66.03 73.74
C HIS A 641 22.42 -66.10 72.27
N THR A 642 23.52 -65.47 71.89
CA THR A 642 23.95 -65.38 70.48
C THR A 642 24.24 -66.74 69.86
N SER A 643 24.59 -67.75 70.66
CA SER A 643 24.78 -69.15 70.24
C SER A 643 23.55 -69.77 69.61
N ASP A 644 22.37 -69.26 69.95
CA ASP A 644 21.08 -69.78 69.51
C ASP A 644 20.70 -69.22 68.12
N TYR A 645 21.38 -68.16 67.67
CA TYR A 645 21.07 -67.39 66.46
C TYR A 645 22.23 -67.43 65.44
N GLY A 646 22.79 -68.62 65.21
CA GLY A 646 24.00 -68.78 64.40
C GLY A 646 23.90 -68.30 62.95
N THR A 647 22.70 -68.37 62.34
CA THR A 647 22.48 -67.97 60.95
C THR A 647 22.45 -66.44 60.81
N VAL A 648 21.72 -65.76 61.71
CA VAL A 648 21.66 -64.31 61.75
C VAL A 648 23.00 -63.71 62.19
N LEU A 649 23.61 -64.26 63.24
CA LEU A 649 24.84 -63.73 63.82
C LEU A 649 26.01 -63.72 62.82
N GLY A 650 26.14 -64.76 61.99
CA GLY A 650 27.19 -64.82 60.96
C GLY A 650 27.08 -63.69 59.93
N ALA A 651 25.86 -63.35 59.52
CA ALA A 651 25.62 -62.23 58.60
C ALA A 651 25.86 -60.86 59.28
N LEU A 652 25.38 -60.70 60.52
CA LEU A 652 25.58 -59.47 61.28
C LEU A 652 27.07 -59.19 61.56
N GLN A 653 27.86 -60.20 61.93
CA GLN A 653 29.31 -60.07 62.13
C GLN A 653 30.05 -59.72 60.84
N ALA A 654 29.56 -60.17 59.69
CA ALA A 654 30.08 -59.79 58.37
C ALA A 654 29.65 -58.36 57.95
N GLY A 655 28.80 -57.69 58.73
CA GLY A 655 28.22 -56.40 58.39
C GLY A 655 27.22 -56.48 57.24
N GLU A 656 26.63 -57.66 57.00
CA GLU A 656 25.67 -57.91 55.94
C GLU A 656 24.24 -57.85 56.46
N VAL A 657 23.35 -57.22 55.68
CA VAL A 657 21.90 -57.26 55.93
C VAL A 657 21.37 -58.62 55.49
N ILE A 658 20.71 -59.33 56.41
CA ILE A 658 20.07 -60.62 56.13
C ILE A 658 18.55 -60.47 56.24
N VAL A 659 17.84 -61.15 55.35
CA VAL A 659 16.39 -61.25 55.38
C VAL A 659 16.04 -62.72 55.51
N LEU A 660 15.27 -63.04 56.54
CA LEU A 660 14.72 -64.37 56.76
C LEU A 660 13.20 -64.34 56.54
N HIS A 661 12.69 -65.43 55.98
CA HIS A 661 11.29 -65.75 55.78
C HIS A 661 10.94 -67.01 56.57
N ASP A 662 9.66 -67.23 56.87
CA ASP A 662 9.18 -68.40 57.61
C ASP A 662 9.50 -69.76 56.94
N ASP A 663 9.88 -69.75 55.66
CA ASP A 663 10.31 -70.92 54.88
C ASP A 663 11.84 -70.98 54.61
N THR A 664 12.64 -70.10 55.22
CA THR A 664 14.08 -70.02 54.91
C THR A 664 14.85 -71.28 55.31
N PRO A 665 15.51 -71.99 54.37
CA PRO A 665 16.27 -73.19 54.69
C PRO A 665 17.51 -72.87 55.53
N GLY A 666 17.75 -73.63 56.60
CA GLY A 666 18.94 -73.50 57.42
C GLY A 666 18.82 -72.58 58.63
N MET A 667 17.62 -72.06 58.93
CA MET A 667 17.35 -71.43 60.24
C MET A 667 17.58 -72.45 61.37
N SER A 668 18.19 -71.99 62.46
CA SER A 668 18.32 -72.74 63.70
C SER A 668 16.95 -73.08 64.28
N ILE A 669 16.90 -74.05 65.20
CA ILE A 669 15.66 -74.46 65.86
C ILE A 669 15.04 -73.28 66.64
N VAL A 670 15.86 -72.47 67.30
CA VAL A 670 15.41 -71.32 68.09
C VAL A 670 14.89 -70.19 67.19
N GLU A 671 15.54 -69.92 66.06
CA GLU A 671 15.04 -68.97 65.04
C GLU A 671 13.68 -69.41 64.48
N GLN A 672 13.49 -70.70 64.20
CA GLN A 672 12.21 -71.23 63.72
C GLN A 672 11.11 -71.13 64.79
N GLU A 673 11.42 -71.44 66.05
CA GLU A 673 10.50 -71.31 67.17
C GLU A 673 10.06 -69.85 67.36
N GLN A 674 10.98 -68.88 67.25
CA GLN A 674 10.65 -67.46 67.30
C GLN A 674 9.73 -67.03 66.14
N PHE A 675 10.04 -67.43 64.91
CA PHE A 675 9.17 -67.13 63.76
C PHE A 675 7.75 -67.67 63.95
N GLN A 676 7.60 -68.85 64.58
CA GLN A 676 6.30 -69.43 64.90
C GLN A 676 5.61 -68.74 66.08
N GLU A 677 6.34 -68.41 67.15
CA GLU A 677 5.81 -67.77 68.36
C GLU A 677 5.18 -66.41 68.05
N TYR A 678 5.85 -65.61 67.22
CA TYR A 678 5.41 -64.25 66.86
C TYR A 678 4.63 -64.19 65.55
N GLY A 679 4.49 -65.31 64.83
CA GLY A 679 3.81 -65.35 63.53
C GLY A 679 4.51 -64.54 62.44
N ILE A 680 5.83 -64.41 62.52
CA ILE A 680 6.63 -63.61 61.60
C ILE A 680 6.62 -64.25 60.21
N LYS A 681 6.36 -63.45 59.16
CA LYS A 681 6.45 -63.89 57.75
C LYS A 681 7.75 -63.49 57.09
N SER A 682 8.25 -62.31 57.43
CA SER A 682 9.57 -61.83 57.04
C SER A 682 10.21 -61.03 58.15
N MET A 683 11.50 -61.21 58.37
CA MET A 683 12.31 -60.36 59.24
C MET A 683 13.58 -59.94 58.52
N MET A 684 13.89 -58.65 58.55
CA MET A 684 15.15 -58.09 58.09
C MET A 684 16.00 -57.71 59.30
N PHE A 685 17.25 -58.16 59.31
CA PHE A 685 18.23 -57.81 60.31
C PHE A 685 19.28 -56.90 59.67
N VAL A 686 19.45 -55.71 60.24
CA VAL A 686 20.39 -54.70 59.75
C VAL A 686 21.47 -54.46 60.82
N PRO A 687 22.74 -54.78 60.56
CA PRO A 687 23.78 -54.67 61.58
C PRO A 687 24.10 -53.20 61.92
N ILE A 688 24.18 -52.90 63.21
CA ILE A 688 24.69 -51.64 63.75
C ILE A 688 26.19 -51.81 64.01
N MET A 689 27.01 -51.25 63.11
CA MET A 689 28.47 -51.37 63.15
C MET A 689 29.13 -50.06 63.60
N ALA A 690 30.12 -50.15 64.51
CA ALA A 690 30.99 -49.03 64.85
C ALA A 690 32.46 -49.47 64.86
N HIS A 691 33.33 -48.77 64.14
CA HIS A 691 34.77 -49.06 64.04
C HIS A 691 35.09 -50.53 63.65
N GLY A 692 34.23 -51.17 62.86
CA GLY A 692 34.39 -52.57 62.46
C GLY A 692 33.91 -53.60 63.50
N GLN A 693 33.33 -53.15 64.61
CA GLN A 693 32.72 -54.00 65.63
C GLN A 693 31.19 -53.95 65.51
N LEU A 694 30.54 -55.12 65.63
CA LEU A 694 29.09 -55.25 65.75
C LEU A 694 28.66 -54.79 67.15
N LEU A 695 27.81 -53.77 67.22
CA LEU A 695 27.25 -53.25 68.47
C LEU A 695 25.83 -53.74 68.75
N GLY A 696 25.17 -54.29 67.74
CA GLY A 696 23.74 -54.56 67.77
C GLY A 696 23.19 -54.68 66.36
N ASP A 697 21.89 -54.76 66.25
CA ASP A 697 21.18 -54.79 64.98
C ASP A 697 19.78 -54.19 65.11
N ILE A 698 19.21 -53.92 63.95
CA ILE A 698 17.83 -53.45 63.80
C ILE A 698 17.06 -54.60 63.16
N GLU A 699 16.01 -55.04 63.84
CA GLU A 699 15.13 -56.09 63.37
C GLU A 699 13.83 -55.45 62.87
N LEU A 700 13.55 -55.54 61.57
CA LEU A 700 12.31 -55.07 60.96
C LEU A 700 11.52 -56.27 60.47
N TRP A 701 10.42 -56.60 61.16
CA TRP A 701 9.61 -57.75 60.80
C TRP A 701 8.19 -57.39 60.36
N ASP A 702 7.63 -58.27 59.53
CA ASP A 702 6.25 -58.19 59.04
C ASP A 702 5.56 -59.55 59.24
N SER A 703 4.48 -59.57 60.01
CA SER A 703 3.63 -60.75 60.23
C SER A 703 2.48 -60.85 59.22
N ARG A 704 2.19 -59.78 58.47
CA ARG A 704 0.99 -59.69 57.62
C ARG A 704 1.21 -60.38 56.28
N LYS A 705 2.43 -60.32 55.75
CA LYS A 705 2.80 -60.88 54.44
C LYS A 705 4.28 -61.21 54.36
N THR A 706 4.62 -62.24 53.58
CA THR A 706 6.01 -62.47 53.15
C THR A 706 6.43 -61.32 52.26
N ARG A 707 7.40 -60.55 52.75
CA ARG A 707 7.94 -59.36 52.08
C ARG A 707 9.29 -59.66 51.47
N ILE A 708 9.41 -59.43 50.16
CA ILE A 708 10.70 -59.45 49.47
C ILE A 708 11.30 -58.04 49.57
N TYR A 709 12.41 -57.92 50.28
CA TYR A 709 13.19 -56.70 50.28
C TYR A 709 14.19 -56.76 49.11
N PRO A 710 14.16 -55.84 48.14
CA PRO A 710 15.06 -55.89 47.00
C PRO A 710 16.53 -55.88 47.45
N LYS A 711 17.36 -56.79 46.94
CA LYS A 711 18.82 -56.73 47.10
C LYS A 711 19.33 -55.45 46.40
N GLY A 712 19.50 -54.37 47.16
CA GLY A 712 19.92 -53.10 46.58
C GLY A 712 19.49 -51.81 47.31
N TYR A 713 18.89 -51.86 48.50
CA TYR A 713 18.98 -50.68 49.37
C TYR A 713 20.46 -50.37 49.59
N PRO A 714 20.91 -49.12 49.45
CA PRO A 714 22.32 -48.80 49.60
C PRO A 714 22.69 -49.06 51.05
N THR A 715 23.20 -50.27 51.32
CA THR A 715 24.17 -50.44 52.40
C THR A 715 25.22 -49.38 52.14
N CYS A 716 25.46 -48.54 53.13
CA CYS A 716 26.40 -47.45 53.04
C CYS A 716 27.81 -48.06 52.90
N LYS A 717 28.13 -48.59 51.71
CA LYS A 717 29.43 -49.10 51.32
C LYS A 717 30.33 -47.88 51.21
N SER A 718 30.91 -47.49 52.35
CA SER A 718 32.20 -46.81 52.62
C SER A 718 32.90 -45.93 51.57
N HIS A 719 32.25 -45.51 50.48
CA HIS A 719 32.89 -44.83 49.34
C HIS A 719 32.07 -43.65 48.78
N SER A 720 30.90 -43.32 49.34
CA SER A 720 30.23 -42.05 49.02
C SER A 720 30.74 -40.94 49.95
N ARG A 721 31.31 -39.89 49.36
CA ARG A 721 31.91 -38.71 50.04
C ARG A 721 30.91 -37.86 50.87
N ALA A 722 29.65 -38.27 51.01
CA ALA A 722 28.59 -37.47 51.63
C ALA A 722 28.42 -37.69 53.15
N CYS A 723 29.03 -38.73 53.74
CA CYS A 723 28.99 -38.96 55.19
C CYS A 723 30.38 -38.75 55.82
N ARG A 724 30.81 -37.50 55.93
CA ARG A 724 31.77 -37.08 56.96
C ARG A 724 31.08 -36.05 57.85
N ILE A 725 30.41 -36.52 58.88
CA ILE A 725 30.18 -35.68 60.05
C ILE A 725 31.52 -35.70 60.80
N HIS A 726 32.28 -34.63 60.64
CA HIS A 726 33.41 -34.34 61.52
C HIS A 726 32.83 -34.00 62.90
N TYR A 727 33.16 -34.81 63.91
CA TYR A 727 33.20 -34.35 65.29
C TYR A 727 34.38 -33.39 65.47
#